data_AF-A0AAN8SGP1-F1
#
_entry.id   AF-A0AAN8SGP1-F1
#
_cell.length_a   1.000
_cell.length_b   1.000
_cell.length_c   1.000
_cell.angle_alpha   90.00
_cell.angle_beta   90.00
_cell.angle_gamma   90.00
#
_symmetry.space_group_name_H-M   'P 1'
#
loop_
_entity.id
_entity.type
_entity.pdbx_description
1 polymer ?
#
loop_
_entity_poly.entity_id
_entity_poly.type
_entity_poly.pdbx_seq_one_letter_code
_entity_poly.pdbx_strand_id
1 'polypeptide(L)'
;MSVSFPRAKGQFRLACEHVLKIVKKGRDTLLPLLEAFVYDPLIDWTPGSETGYTGAVYGGGEAILKEAKQSRKALEREVTKAMFVVRVTEMKAEWLENRDQIINVIPKVVKHLKEYLKKLEELKEAEESLADSHQQMALVKEAEAQGHKHPLFHLASRCSVLLRAKGAHNATMKLLKDKIEEYDKDINNYKTALSNIKGDILSHWVKQLTSKLYPDSFHTFDLVKEFLQTAGQSNMVAQCDQTESEVGQLDKQQRQITRNCIDLLGEYAGLKALYPSSFESHRSHKYKMWTQRLMDNMSVEVCRSVMSEFQKTYGVERPNCQVTAKQIMAYTFSLQNAITEAQTKLNKCVEKMQSEGLPDARVKYEQSYVEIKERILEFAKIDKKSGLAVELVTLTGLCAVNRRFIQMEVAAKSAEEELVGMRLKEGQGWLEEMYIVSGLINDMTSQLPTQSAVTSSNTDTTVESVIGCLKKAHNIFHSLLELNYNFHSIILPEALKWMQTEHPDMLSMVSELDDIVKDAGLTLDELQKQLKLHLRCLIMGMKSPHSDVQSTVSFLRMRFEILLQRPCEDAAKSPGQMLLMGFNGLFEKLQVERSQLTSTLCGLVTPPSWKKVDQLLETNMLTALVLNEATRSVTEDIFLVKRIQTMQEFFQLCHQAGKAFRGVGAPVVHDDERLNKPIRRFTAEYVSRTMLGVTSQTLAIALCFLLERLGLNVTGEIEDRDVNVGGKVPLEDLCRRAIDVSLHKNLTTNHAVSQASSLSNTLQGIYRQREKATLIIQNADAKNFCLTRLQVLLTAHSWYHEDILQESFSTNLTTLNRSTFMTKVRKSSSSLLLIQPKLTEARELQKTLIGNVEQRLKWAAGANPAVHEVMAAFETSVKQLDKRLDEDQVLATMVANTCAAILRHEALRTRTSEALSNDDAMQKIIEQCEETSAWLAGCTEYVSPAEESLLQLMTPDYSNDPKRLQKLEAKISENIESMKTGIQLLGESLFVAKQSYEVKLHKMKQLLSNYHSLMTEVRHLLKSMAKYDEYSCSGLPQFFEKYRNFSEEMGSLGKQLSAQDLEQSTNEIEKAISLLQGLPEKIVEIYDELIGFAHEKSFKESGGGNGNKRQSNLGQEALPKGTNRDPRTGKAVQERNAYAMNVWRRIQMKLEGRDPDPGRRCTVHEQVDYIIREATNIDNLALLYEGWTPWV
;
A
#
# COMPACT_ATOMS: atom_id res chain seq x y z
N MET A 1 27.21 4.18 35.94
CA MET A 1 27.09 4.55 37.37
C MET A 1 27.92 3.59 38.19
N SER A 2 28.91 4.11 38.93
CA SER A 2 29.78 3.36 39.83
C SER A 2 29.37 3.65 41.27
N VAL A 3 28.55 2.79 41.89
CA VAL A 3 28.23 2.87 43.32
C VAL A 3 28.22 1.48 43.98
N SER A 4 29.24 1.25 44.83
CA SER A 4 29.26 0.36 46.00
C SER A 4 29.39 -1.18 45.84
N PHE A 5 30.54 -1.65 45.34
CA PHE A 5 30.99 -3.04 45.46
C PHE A 5 31.36 -3.59 46.89
N PRO A 6 31.36 -2.85 48.03
CA PRO A 6 31.72 -3.46 49.32
C PRO A 6 30.63 -4.30 50.01
N ARG A 7 29.34 -4.15 49.66
CA ARG A 7 28.24 -4.74 50.47
C ARG A 7 28.08 -6.25 50.34
N ALA A 8 28.36 -6.83 49.16
CA ALA A 8 28.18 -8.27 48.92
C ALA A 8 29.26 -9.15 49.61
N LYS A 9 30.44 -8.60 49.94
CA LYS A 9 31.54 -9.34 50.57
C LYS A 9 31.52 -9.33 52.12
N GLY A 10 30.61 -8.57 52.74
CA GLY A 10 30.55 -8.35 54.20
C GLY A 10 29.33 -8.98 54.89
N GLN A 11 28.51 -8.16 55.57
CA GLN A 11 27.37 -8.61 56.39
C GLN A 11 26.33 -9.43 55.61
N PHE A 12 26.11 -9.12 54.33
CA PHE A 12 25.17 -9.87 53.49
C PHE A 12 25.58 -11.34 53.34
N ARG A 13 26.85 -11.61 53.04
CA ARG A 13 27.39 -12.96 52.94
C ARG A 13 27.26 -13.73 54.25
N LEU A 14 27.63 -13.10 55.38
CA LEU A 14 27.52 -13.72 56.71
C LEU A 14 26.06 -14.04 57.07
N ALA A 15 25.12 -13.16 56.74
CA ALA A 15 23.70 -13.40 56.93
C ALA A 15 23.21 -14.57 56.05
N CYS A 16 23.58 -14.62 54.77
CA CYS A 16 23.25 -15.73 53.87
C CYS A 16 23.81 -17.07 54.39
N GLU A 17 25.05 -17.08 54.89
CA GLU A 17 25.63 -18.28 55.49
C GLU A 17 24.90 -18.71 56.77
N HIS A 18 24.48 -17.76 57.61
CA HIS A 18 23.71 -18.07 58.81
C HIS A 18 22.32 -18.62 58.49
N VAL A 19 21.61 -18.00 57.52
CA VAL A 19 20.31 -18.49 57.03
C VAL A 19 20.45 -19.89 56.45
N LEU A 20 21.44 -20.13 55.58
CA LEU A 20 21.62 -21.44 54.97
C LEU A 20 21.97 -22.50 56.01
N LYS A 21 22.74 -22.18 57.07
CA LYS A 21 22.96 -23.08 58.21
C LYS A 21 21.65 -23.48 58.90
N ILE A 22 20.76 -22.51 59.17
CA ILE A 22 19.47 -22.77 59.81
C ILE A 22 18.58 -23.64 58.90
N VAL A 23 18.45 -23.28 57.62
CA VAL A 23 17.59 -24.02 56.67
C VAL A 23 18.10 -25.45 56.45
N LYS A 24 19.43 -25.65 56.36
CA LYS A 24 20.01 -27.00 56.28
C LYS A 24 19.77 -27.82 57.55
N LYS A 25 19.80 -27.19 58.73
CA LYS A 25 19.47 -27.84 60.00
C LYS A 25 17.98 -28.23 60.08
N GLY A 26 17.09 -27.45 59.48
CA GLY A 26 15.64 -27.71 59.40
C GLY A 26 15.20 -28.56 58.19
N ARG A 27 16.13 -29.10 57.39
CA ARG A 27 15.80 -29.83 56.15
C ARG A 27 14.88 -31.03 56.37
N ASP A 28 15.04 -31.73 57.50
CA ASP A 28 14.29 -32.94 57.83
C ASP A 28 12.81 -32.61 58.15
N THR A 29 12.49 -31.33 58.36
CA THR A 29 11.11 -30.83 58.48
C THR A 29 10.60 -30.23 57.17
N LEU A 30 11.47 -29.57 56.39
CA LEU A 30 11.08 -28.90 55.13
C LEU A 30 10.83 -29.88 53.97
N LEU A 31 11.65 -30.92 53.82
CA LEU A 31 11.51 -31.87 52.72
C LEU A 31 10.21 -32.69 52.79
N PRO A 32 9.77 -33.20 53.95
CA PRO A 32 8.47 -33.86 54.06
C PRO A 32 7.28 -32.93 53.78
N LEU A 33 7.36 -31.66 54.18
CA LEU A 33 6.30 -30.68 53.89
C LEU A 33 6.19 -30.40 52.38
N LEU A 34 7.33 -30.23 51.70
CA LEU A 34 7.36 -30.06 50.25
C LEU A 34 6.92 -31.33 49.51
N GLU A 35 7.23 -32.50 50.05
CA GLU A 35 6.76 -33.77 49.51
C GLU A 35 5.23 -33.84 49.53
N ALA A 36 4.57 -33.35 50.59
CA ALA A 36 3.10 -33.28 50.65
C ALA A 36 2.49 -32.44 49.50
N PHE A 37 3.13 -31.33 49.10
CA PHE A 37 2.65 -30.51 47.97
C PHE A 37 2.80 -31.17 46.60
N VAL A 38 3.71 -32.13 46.45
CA VAL A 38 3.81 -32.94 45.22
C VAL A 38 2.57 -33.83 45.05
N TYR A 39 1.94 -34.20 46.16
CA TYR A 39 0.77 -35.08 46.17
C TYR A 39 -0.57 -34.33 46.35
N ASP A 40 -0.56 -33.00 46.41
CA ASP A 40 -1.78 -32.22 46.56
C ASP A 40 -2.51 -32.07 45.21
N PRO A 41 -3.72 -32.64 45.06
CA PRO A 41 -4.47 -32.60 43.81
C PRO A 41 -4.99 -31.19 43.46
N LEU A 42 -4.92 -30.23 44.38
CA LEU A 42 -5.29 -28.83 44.12
C LEU A 42 -4.15 -28.02 43.50
N ILE A 43 -2.94 -28.58 43.39
CA ILE A 43 -1.77 -27.91 42.81
C ILE A 43 -1.53 -28.44 41.40
N ASP A 44 -1.67 -27.56 40.40
CA ASP A 44 -1.34 -27.87 39.01
C ASP A 44 0.16 -27.69 38.73
N TRP A 45 0.80 -28.78 38.34
CA TRP A 45 2.23 -28.87 38.03
C TRP A 45 2.49 -28.97 36.51
N THR A 46 1.48 -28.74 35.67
CA THR A 46 1.57 -28.87 34.21
C THR A 46 2.11 -27.58 33.56
N PRO A 47 3.25 -27.61 32.84
CA PRO A 47 3.80 -26.41 32.21
C PRO A 47 2.95 -26.01 30.99
N GLY A 48 2.31 -24.84 31.03
CA GLY A 48 1.63 -24.22 29.87
C GLY A 48 0.10 -24.14 29.92
N SER A 49 -0.57 -24.49 31.04
CA SER A 49 -1.97 -24.10 31.24
C SER A 49 -2.02 -22.63 31.71
N GLU A 50 -2.84 -21.80 31.06
CA GLU A 50 -2.95 -20.35 31.33
C GLU A 50 -3.50 -20.01 32.73
N THR A 51 -3.78 -21.01 33.56
CA THR A 51 -4.26 -20.83 34.94
C THR A 51 -3.24 -21.27 36.01
N GLY A 52 -2.04 -21.75 35.63
CA GLY A 52 -1.02 -22.26 36.56
C GLY A 52 0.16 -21.31 36.80
N TYR A 53 0.27 -20.77 38.02
CA TYR A 53 1.30 -19.81 38.48
C TYR A 53 2.77 -20.29 38.49
N THR A 54 3.09 -21.51 38.03
CA THR A 54 4.39 -22.17 38.31
C THR A 54 5.34 -22.29 37.12
N GLY A 55 4.93 -21.91 35.91
CA GLY A 55 5.71 -22.10 34.67
C GLY A 55 6.79 -21.05 34.39
N ALA A 56 6.72 -19.85 34.98
CA ALA A 56 7.55 -18.72 34.56
C ALA A 56 8.75 -18.40 35.47
N VAL A 57 8.99 -19.16 36.56
CA VAL A 57 9.83 -18.64 37.66
C VAL A 57 11.13 -19.40 37.94
N TYR A 58 11.35 -20.66 37.51
CA TYR A 58 12.62 -21.35 37.80
C TYR A 58 13.14 -22.23 36.64
N GLY A 59 14.18 -21.74 35.98
CA GLY A 59 14.89 -22.44 34.91
C GLY A 59 15.67 -23.69 35.34
N GLY A 60 15.60 -24.72 34.49
CA GLY A 60 16.62 -25.77 34.33
C GLY A 60 16.17 -27.21 34.64
N GLY A 61 16.39 -28.14 33.70
CA GLY A 61 16.27 -29.59 33.93
C GLY A 61 16.51 -30.52 32.73
N GLU A 62 17.77 -30.84 32.45
CA GLU A 62 18.37 -32.19 32.23
C GLU A 62 17.85 -33.23 31.21
N ALA A 63 16.79 -33.01 30.44
CA ALA A 63 16.50 -33.89 29.27
C ALA A 63 17.49 -33.68 28.10
N ILE A 64 18.35 -32.66 28.22
CA ILE A 64 19.19 -32.12 27.16
C ILE A 64 20.38 -33.01 26.80
N LEU A 65 20.90 -33.91 27.64
CA LEU A 65 22.28 -34.43 27.45
C LEU A 65 22.50 -35.49 26.34
N LYS A 66 21.47 -36.15 25.79
CA LYS A 66 21.63 -37.09 24.65
C LYS A 66 21.11 -36.54 23.33
N GLU A 67 20.12 -35.66 23.35
CA GLU A 67 19.86 -34.76 22.22
C GLU A 67 21.02 -33.76 22.04
N ALA A 68 21.75 -33.37 23.09
CA ALA A 68 22.89 -32.43 23.10
C ALA A 68 24.16 -32.83 22.34
N LYS A 69 24.14 -33.81 21.43
CA LYS A 69 25.18 -33.87 20.38
C LYS A 69 24.65 -33.42 19.03
N GLN A 70 23.39 -33.69 18.73
CA GLN A 70 22.70 -33.15 17.55
C GLN A 70 22.10 -31.77 17.87
N SER A 71 21.47 -31.59 19.02
CA SER A 71 21.01 -30.30 19.53
C SER A 71 22.15 -29.38 19.97
N ARG A 72 23.33 -29.88 20.36
CA ARG A 72 24.50 -28.98 20.56
C ARG A 72 25.05 -28.47 19.24
N LYS A 73 25.06 -29.26 18.17
CA LYS A 73 25.41 -28.74 16.84
C LYS A 73 24.33 -27.80 16.29
N ALA A 74 23.05 -28.13 16.50
CA ALA A 74 21.93 -27.25 16.14
C ALA A 74 21.92 -25.95 16.97
N LEU A 75 22.20 -26.04 18.27
CA LEU A 75 22.35 -24.91 19.18
C LEU A 75 23.63 -24.14 18.86
N GLU A 76 24.76 -24.77 18.54
CA GLU A 76 25.96 -24.08 18.08
C GLU A 76 25.69 -23.36 16.75
N ARG A 77 24.87 -23.91 15.86
CA ARG A 77 24.39 -23.24 14.64
C ARG A 77 23.49 -22.05 14.95
N GLU A 78 22.46 -22.25 15.78
CA GLU A 78 21.50 -21.21 16.18
C GLU A 78 22.18 -20.12 17.00
N VAL A 79 23.08 -20.46 17.91
CA VAL A 79 23.89 -19.53 18.70
C VAL A 79 24.90 -18.82 17.82
N THR A 80 25.56 -19.49 16.86
CA THR A 80 26.45 -18.78 15.91
C THR A 80 25.66 -17.81 15.04
N LYS A 81 24.46 -18.20 14.56
CA LYS A 81 23.57 -17.34 13.79
C LYS A 81 23.01 -16.19 14.64
N ALA A 82 22.61 -16.44 15.89
CA ALA A 82 22.12 -15.43 16.81
C ALA A 82 23.24 -14.47 17.25
N MET A 83 24.44 -14.97 17.56
CA MET A 83 25.63 -14.16 17.84
C MET A 83 26.02 -13.32 16.63
N PHE A 84 25.92 -13.88 15.41
CA PHE A 84 26.12 -13.12 14.19
C PHE A 84 25.08 -12.01 14.05
N VAL A 85 23.78 -12.30 14.23
CA VAL A 85 22.72 -11.29 14.18
C VAL A 85 22.92 -10.20 15.23
N VAL A 86 23.21 -10.57 16.47
CA VAL A 86 23.47 -9.61 17.57
C VAL A 86 24.68 -8.76 17.24
N ARG A 87 25.80 -9.37 16.82
CA ARG A 87 27.02 -8.63 16.49
C ARG A 87 26.82 -7.72 15.28
N VAL A 88 26.09 -8.17 14.27
CA VAL A 88 25.69 -7.35 13.11
C VAL A 88 24.81 -6.19 13.56
N THR A 89 23.88 -6.39 14.50
CA THR A 89 23.02 -5.31 15.01
C THR A 89 23.76 -4.29 15.87
N GLU A 90 24.71 -4.73 16.72
CA GLU A 90 25.54 -3.86 17.55
C GLU A 90 26.50 -3.03 16.71
N MET A 91 27.18 -3.67 15.75
CA MET A 91 28.16 -3.02 14.89
C MET A 91 27.52 -2.31 13.69
N LYS A 92 26.20 -2.45 13.49
CA LYS A 92 25.48 -1.88 12.33
C LYS A 92 25.75 -0.40 12.18
N ALA A 93 25.70 0.35 13.29
CA ALA A 93 25.95 1.78 13.28
C ALA A 93 27.39 2.10 12.84
N GLU A 94 28.38 1.41 13.41
CA GLU A 94 29.80 1.60 13.08
C GLU A 94 30.14 1.17 11.64
N TRP A 95 29.51 0.10 11.13
CA TRP A 95 29.64 -0.33 9.74
C TRP A 95 29.02 0.66 8.77
N LEU A 96 27.79 1.10 9.02
CA LEU A 96 27.13 2.08 8.16
C LEU A 96 27.88 3.41 8.20
N GLU A 97 28.36 3.85 9.37
CA GLU A 97 29.19 5.03 9.49
C GLU A 97 30.51 4.88 8.72
N ASN A 98 31.20 3.74 8.84
CA ASN A 98 32.42 3.48 8.07
C ASN A 98 32.16 3.41 6.56
N ARG A 99 31.05 2.78 6.12
CA ARG A 99 30.59 2.73 4.74
C ARG A 99 30.38 4.14 4.19
N ASP A 100 29.60 4.94 4.90
CA ASP A 100 29.26 6.30 4.50
C ASP A 100 30.52 7.18 4.49
N GLN A 101 31.46 6.99 5.44
CA GLN A 101 32.76 7.67 5.43
C GLN A 101 33.63 7.26 4.23
N ILE A 102 33.67 5.98 3.84
CA ILE A 102 34.42 5.51 2.66
C ILE A 102 33.78 6.08 1.38
N ILE A 103 32.45 5.98 1.25
CA ILE A 103 31.68 6.54 0.12
C ILE A 103 31.88 8.05 0.02
N ASN A 104 32.06 8.76 1.14
CA ASN A 104 32.34 10.20 1.14
C ASN A 104 33.80 10.55 0.84
N VAL A 105 34.76 9.66 1.11
CA VAL A 105 36.18 9.89 0.84
C VAL A 105 36.56 9.55 -0.59
N ILE A 106 35.96 8.52 -1.20
CA ILE A 106 36.26 8.13 -2.59
C ILE A 106 36.06 9.29 -3.59
N PRO A 107 34.95 10.04 -3.60
CA PRO A 107 34.78 11.21 -4.46
C PRO A 107 35.81 12.31 -4.20
N LYS A 108 36.29 12.44 -2.95
CA LYS A 108 37.35 13.39 -2.60
C LYS A 108 38.69 12.93 -3.17
N VAL A 109 39.03 11.64 -3.08
CA VAL A 109 40.24 11.07 -3.70
C VAL A 109 40.16 11.23 -5.22
N VAL A 110 39.03 10.89 -5.84
CA VAL A 110 38.78 11.08 -7.27
C VAL A 110 38.90 12.56 -7.67
N LYS A 111 38.36 13.49 -6.88
CA LYS A 111 38.47 14.93 -7.15
C LYS A 111 39.93 15.39 -7.18
N HIS A 112 40.72 15.03 -6.17
CA HIS A 112 42.13 15.45 -6.09
C HIS A 112 43.02 14.68 -7.07
N LEU A 113 42.69 13.42 -7.41
CA LEU A 113 43.35 12.70 -8.50
C LEU A 113 43.02 13.29 -9.86
N LYS A 114 41.79 13.74 -10.09
CA LYS A 114 41.43 14.49 -11.32
C LYS A 114 42.14 15.83 -11.38
N GLU A 115 42.30 16.51 -10.25
CA GLU A 115 43.08 17.75 -10.17
C GLU A 115 44.58 17.49 -10.45
N TYR A 116 45.15 16.42 -9.88
CA TYR A 116 46.51 15.98 -10.17
C TYR A 116 46.69 15.55 -11.63
N LEU A 117 45.77 14.74 -12.18
CA LEU A 117 45.74 14.33 -13.58
C LEU A 117 45.67 15.55 -14.49
N LYS A 118 44.74 16.47 -14.22
CA LYS A 118 44.62 17.73 -14.96
C LYS A 118 45.91 18.54 -14.91
N LYS A 119 46.57 18.63 -13.75
CA LYS A 119 47.86 19.33 -13.64
C LYS A 119 48.99 18.62 -14.37
N LEU A 120 48.95 17.29 -14.43
CA LEU A 120 49.91 16.46 -15.14
C LEU A 120 49.71 16.52 -16.66
N GLU A 121 48.45 16.59 -17.11
CA GLU A 121 48.06 16.87 -18.49
C GLU A 121 48.43 18.31 -18.86
N GLU A 122 48.11 19.32 -18.03
CA GLU A 122 48.53 20.71 -18.25
C GLU A 122 50.07 20.84 -18.34
N LEU A 123 50.82 20.04 -17.56
CA LEU A 123 52.28 19.97 -17.64
C LEU A 123 52.74 19.27 -18.93
N LYS A 124 52.18 18.11 -19.28
CA LYS A 124 52.50 17.38 -20.51
C LYS A 124 52.14 18.18 -21.75
N GLU A 125 50.97 18.82 -21.78
CA GLU A 125 50.54 19.73 -22.83
C GLU A 125 51.48 20.94 -22.93
N ALA A 126 51.97 21.48 -21.80
CA ALA A 126 52.95 22.56 -21.82
C ALA A 126 54.33 22.08 -22.33
N GLU A 127 54.75 20.87 -21.97
CA GLU A 127 55.98 20.22 -22.46
C GLU A 127 55.91 19.84 -23.94
N GLU A 128 54.76 19.31 -24.39
CA GLU A 128 54.45 19.05 -25.79
C GLU A 128 54.32 20.36 -26.56
N SER A 129 53.70 21.40 -26.01
CA SER A 129 53.66 22.74 -26.62
C SER A 129 55.04 23.39 -26.70
N LEU A 130 55.94 23.08 -25.74
CA LEU A 130 57.34 23.49 -25.78
C LEU A 130 58.10 22.70 -26.86
N ALA A 131 57.85 21.39 -26.98
CA ALA A 131 58.41 20.54 -28.03
C ALA A 131 57.91 20.95 -29.42
N ASP A 132 56.62 21.26 -29.54
CA ASP A 132 55.99 21.86 -30.72
C ASP A 132 56.62 23.21 -31.00
N SER A 133 56.77 24.11 -30.03
CA SER A 133 57.45 25.41 -30.23
C SER A 133 58.90 25.25 -30.68
N HIS A 134 59.59 24.20 -30.23
CA HIS A 134 60.92 23.82 -30.73
C HIS A 134 60.88 23.24 -32.15
N GLN A 135 59.85 22.45 -32.49
CA GLN A 135 59.62 21.94 -33.84
C GLN A 135 59.19 23.04 -34.81
N GLN A 136 58.43 24.03 -34.34
CA GLN A 136 58.08 25.26 -35.02
C GLN A 136 59.31 26.11 -35.29
N MET A 137 60.19 26.26 -34.29
CA MET A 137 61.50 26.89 -34.47
C MET A 137 62.34 26.16 -35.53
N ALA A 138 62.31 24.83 -35.55
CA ALA A 138 62.99 24.03 -36.57
C ALA A 138 62.39 24.26 -37.97
N LEU A 139 61.06 24.22 -38.10
CA LEU A 139 60.35 24.49 -39.37
C LEU A 139 60.57 25.93 -39.88
N VAL A 140 60.66 26.91 -38.98
CA VAL A 140 61.00 28.30 -39.31
C VAL A 140 62.44 28.40 -39.83
N LYS A 141 63.40 27.70 -39.20
CA LYS A 141 64.80 27.64 -39.68
C LYS A 141 64.96 26.85 -40.99
N GLU A 142 64.14 25.82 -41.20
CA GLU A 142 64.07 25.10 -42.48
C GLU A 142 63.49 25.97 -43.59
N ALA A 143 62.45 26.77 -43.30
CA ALA A 143 61.91 27.75 -44.25
C ALA A 143 62.90 28.90 -44.56
N GLU A 144 63.69 29.35 -43.58
CA GLU A 144 64.80 30.29 -43.81
C GLU A 144 65.89 29.71 -44.72
N ALA A 145 66.14 28.39 -44.64
CA ALA A 145 67.13 27.69 -45.46
C ALA A 145 66.64 27.33 -46.88
N GLN A 146 65.35 27.02 -47.06
CA GLN A 146 64.77 26.55 -48.33
C GLN A 146 64.06 27.65 -49.16
N GLY A 147 63.76 28.81 -48.56
CA GLY A 147 63.12 29.94 -49.23
C GLY A 147 61.65 29.68 -49.64
N HIS A 148 61.14 30.44 -50.62
CA HIS A 148 59.72 30.47 -51.05
C HIS A 148 59.09 29.14 -51.52
N LYS A 149 59.85 28.03 -51.55
CA LYS A 149 59.35 26.69 -51.92
C LYS A 149 58.75 25.92 -50.73
N HIS A 150 58.88 26.44 -49.51
CA HIS A 150 58.44 25.74 -48.30
C HIS A 150 56.90 25.81 -48.09
N PRO A 151 56.23 24.71 -47.69
CA PRO A 151 54.77 24.66 -47.46
C PRO A 151 54.23 25.70 -46.47
N LEU A 152 55.07 26.18 -45.55
CA LEU A 152 54.75 27.24 -44.57
C LEU A 152 54.24 28.54 -45.23
N PHE A 153 54.66 28.86 -46.46
CA PHE A 153 54.22 30.07 -47.17
C PHE A 153 52.76 29.99 -47.69
N HIS A 154 52.16 28.80 -47.76
CA HIS A 154 50.76 28.57 -48.16
C HIS A 154 49.88 28.04 -47.02
N LEU A 155 50.40 28.03 -45.78
CA LEU A 155 49.77 27.44 -44.61
C LEU A 155 48.55 28.23 -44.10
N ALA A 156 48.65 29.56 -44.12
CA ALA A 156 47.64 30.48 -43.61
C ALA A 156 46.26 30.29 -44.27
N SER A 157 46.23 30.03 -45.58
CA SER A 157 44.98 29.79 -46.32
C SER A 157 44.40 28.39 -46.02
N ARG A 158 45.25 27.36 -45.93
CA ARG A 158 44.86 25.95 -45.72
C ARG A 158 44.27 25.69 -44.33
N CYS A 159 44.91 26.16 -43.26
CA CYS A 159 44.45 25.92 -41.87
C CYS A 159 43.22 26.75 -41.49
N SER A 160 43.02 27.92 -42.10
CA SER A 160 41.89 28.82 -41.75
C SER A 160 40.52 28.20 -42.01
N VAL A 161 40.40 27.32 -43.01
CA VAL A 161 39.15 26.62 -43.35
C VAL A 161 38.90 25.48 -42.36
N LEU A 162 39.94 24.70 -42.03
CA LEU A 162 39.85 23.55 -41.12
C LEU A 162 39.58 23.99 -39.67
N LEU A 163 40.20 25.09 -39.21
CA LEU A 163 39.96 25.68 -37.89
C LEU A 163 38.52 26.19 -37.74
N ARG A 164 37.95 26.81 -38.80
CA ARG A 164 36.54 27.22 -38.78
C ARG A 164 35.60 26.02 -38.76
N ALA A 165 35.92 24.94 -39.49
CA ALA A 165 35.13 23.71 -39.50
C ALA A 165 35.14 22.99 -38.13
N LYS A 166 36.32 22.83 -37.51
CA LYS A 166 36.45 22.30 -36.14
C LYS A 166 35.78 23.21 -35.11
N GLY A 167 35.93 24.53 -35.24
CA GLY A 167 35.27 25.51 -34.37
C GLY A 167 33.74 25.41 -34.43
N ALA A 168 33.18 25.28 -35.64
CA ALA A 168 31.76 25.05 -35.85
C ALA A 168 31.30 23.70 -35.26
N HIS A 169 32.06 22.63 -35.48
CA HIS A 169 31.79 21.31 -34.88
C HIS A 169 31.74 21.36 -33.35
N ASN A 170 32.74 21.97 -32.71
CA ASN A 170 32.79 22.11 -31.25
C ASN A 170 31.63 22.96 -30.71
N ALA A 171 31.23 24.01 -31.45
CA ALA A 171 30.06 24.81 -31.11
C ALA A 171 28.76 23.99 -31.20
N THR A 172 28.59 23.17 -32.25
CA THR A 172 27.44 22.27 -32.40
C THR A 172 27.41 21.20 -31.31
N MET A 173 28.56 20.59 -30.98
CA MET A 173 28.66 19.61 -29.87
C MET A 173 28.30 20.23 -28.52
N LYS A 174 28.73 21.47 -28.26
CA LYS A 174 28.33 22.21 -27.06
C LYS A 174 26.82 22.45 -27.03
N LEU A 175 26.24 22.89 -28.16
CA LEU A 175 24.79 23.09 -28.29
C LEU A 175 24.00 21.81 -28.01
N LEU A 176 24.44 20.66 -28.55
CA LEU A 176 23.81 19.35 -28.29
C LEU A 176 23.85 18.98 -26.81
N LYS A 177 24.99 19.19 -26.14
CA LYS A 177 25.16 18.93 -24.71
C LYS A 177 24.22 19.80 -23.87
N ASP A 178 24.20 21.10 -24.12
CA ASP A 178 23.33 22.05 -23.41
C ASP A 178 21.84 21.65 -23.58
N LYS A 179 21.45 21.18 -24.77
CA LYS A 179 20.09 20.68 -25.05
C LYS A 179 19.75 19.39 -24.31
N ILE A 180 20.68 18.44 -24.22
CA ILE A 180 20.50 17.20 -23.45
C ILE A 180 20.26 17.52 -21.96
N GLU A 181 21.06 18.42 -21.38
CA GLU A 181 20.91 18.86 -19.99
C GLU A 181 19.55 19.55 -19.75
N GLU A 182 19.09 20.38 -20.71
CA GLU A 182 17.76 21.01 -20.65
C GLU A 182 16.64 19.95 -20.65
N TYR A 183 16.68 18.98 -21.58
CA TYR A 183 15.66 17.93 -21.66
C TYR A 183 15.67 17.02 -20.42
N ASP A 184 16.82 16.71 -19.85
CA ASP A 184 16.93 15.92 -18.63
C ASP A 184 16.32 16.63 -17.42
N LYS A 185 16.59 17.92 -17.28
CA LYS A 185 15.99 18.75 -16.23
C LYS A 185 14.46 18.74 -16.34
N ASP A 186 13.91 18.89 -17.53
CA ASP A 186 12.46 18.89 -17.76
C ASP A 186 11.80 17.55 -17.47
N ILE A 187 12.43 16.45 -17.92
CA ILE A 187 11.95 15.09 -17.68
C ILE A 187 11.92 14.80 -16.18
N ASN A 188 12.99 15.16 -15.45
CA ASN A 188 13.07 14.94 -14.02
C ASN A 188 12.09 15.81 -13.23
N ASN A 189 11.93 17.08 -13.59
CA ASN A 189 10.93 17.97 -12.98
C ASN A 189 9.50 17.41 -13.15
N TYR A 190 9.16 16.89 -14.33
CA TYR A 190 7.87 16.27 -14.57
C TYR A 190 7.68 14.97 -13.78
N LYS A 191 8.73 14.12 -13.67
CA LYS A 191 8.69 12.90 -12.85
C LYS A 191 8.39 13.23 -11.37
N THR A 192 9.07 14.23 -10.82
CA THR A 192 8.83 14.70 -9.44
C THR A 192 7.43 15.31 -9.28
N ALA A 193 6.96 16.07 -10.27
CA ALA A 193 5.59 16.60 -10.26
C ALA A 193 4.55 15.46 -10.26
N LEU A 194 4.77 14.41 -11.06
CA LEU A 194 3.91 13.23 -11.09
C LEU A 194 3.90 12.45 -9.77
N SER A 195 5.06 12.28 -9.12
CA SER A 195 5.12 11.60 -7.81
C SER A 195 4.36 12.38 -6.74
N ASN A 196 4.43 13.72 -6.77
CA ASN A 196 3.70 14.57 -5.84
C ASN A 196 2.17 14.44 -5.98
N ILE A 197 1.66 14.36 -7.21
CA ILE A 197 0.21 14.28 -7.46
C ILE A 197 -0.37 12.86 -7.39
N LYS A 198 0.45 11.81 -7.62
CA LYS A 198 0.00 10.40 -7.57
C LYS A 198 0.12 9.78 -6.17
N GLY A 199 0.99 10.30 -5.32
CA GLY A 199 1.23 9.77 -3.97
C GLY A 199 0.35 10.40 -2.89
N ASP A 200 0.60 10.00 -1.64
CA ASP A 200 -0.09 10.51 -0.45
C ASP A 200 0.13 12.02 -0.23
N ILE A 201 1.13 12.61 -0.89
CA ILE A 201 1.50 14.01 -0.82
C ILE A 201 0.33 14.94 -1.20
N LEU A 202 -0.41 14.63 -2.28
CA LEU A 202 -1.59 15.43 -2.66
C LEU A 202 -2.65 15.43 -1.56
N SER A 203 -2.90 14.26 -0.95
CA SER A 203 -3.83 14.13 0.17
C SER A 203 -3.36 14.90 1.40
N HIS A 204 -2.04 14.94 1.63
CA HIS A 204 -1.41 15.71 2.68
C HIS A 204 -1.57 17.22 2.45
N TRP A 205 -1.33 17.71 1.22
CA TRP A 205 -1.56 19.11 0.84
C TRP A 205 -3.01 19.53 1.06
N VAL A 206 -3.97 18.66 0.69
CA VAL A 206 -5.39 18.87 0.96
C VAL A 206 -5.64 18.95 2.47
N LYS A 207 -5.13 18.01 3.27
CA LYS A 207 -5.30 17.98 4.73
C LYS A 207 -4.70 19.21 5.41
N GLN A 208 -3.52 19.66 4.98
CA GLN A 208 -2.85 20.85 5.52
C GLN A 208 -3.74 22.09 5.37
N LEU A 209 -4.32 22.30 4.18
CA LEU A 209 -5.22 23.43 3.90
C LEU A 209 -6.62 23.29 4.51
N THR A 210 -7.07 22.06 4.80
CA THR A 210 -8.40 21.78 5.36
C THR A 210 -8.39 21.71 6.90
N SER A 211 -7.21 21.71 7.53
CA SER A 211 -7.10 21.73 8.98
C SER A 211 -7.79 23.00 9.53
N LYS A 212 -8.78 22.82 10.41
CA LYS A 212 -9.58 23.91 10.98
C LYS A 212 -8.67 24.88 11.73
N LEU A 213 -8.43 26.06 11.16
CA LEU A 213 -7.90 27.18 11.91
C LEU A 213 -9.07 28.08 12.33
N TYR A 214 -9.14 28.23 13.65
CA TYR A 214 -10.10 29.05 14.38
C TYR A 214 -10.10 30.50 13.83
N PRO A 215 -11.26 31.17 13.80
CA PRO A 215 -11.40 32.57 13.37
C PRO A 215 -10.39 33.55 14.00
N ASP A 216 -9.85 33.23 15.18
CA ASP A 216 -9.09 34.16 16.03
C ASP A 216 -7.56 34.20 15.77
N SER A 217 -7.10 33.66 14.63
CA SER A 217 -5.66 33.40 14.41
C SER A 217 -4.79 34.60 14.03
N PHE A 218 -5.38 35.69 13.55
CA PHE A 218 -4.69 36.90 13.08
C PHE A 218 -5.04 38.07 13.99
N HIS A 219 -5.06 37.84 15.30
CA HIS A 219 -5.31 38.83 16.34
C HIS A 219 -4.16 38.83 17.36
N THR A 220 -2.93 38.75 16.85
CA THR A 220 -1.70 38.71 17.65
C THR A 220 -1.51 40.04 18.39
N PHE A 221 -1.84 41.15 17.73
CA PHE A 221 -1.70 42.48 18.33
C PHE A 221 -2.78 42.81 19.37
N ASP A 222 -3.90 42.08 19.42
CA ASP A 222 -4.93 42.27 20.46
C ASP A 222 -4.37 42.04 21.87
N LEU A 223 -3.38 41.16 22.01
CA LEU A 223 -2.66 40.91 23.28
C LEU A 223 -1.94 42.16 23.81
N VAL A 224 -1.54 43.08 22.93
CA VAL A 224 -0.71 44.26 23.27
C VAL A 224 -1.47 45.57 23.02
N LYS A 225 -2.69 45.50 22.47
CA LYS A 225 -3.50 46.65 22.08
C LYS A 225 -3.82 47.58 23.24
N GLU A 226 -4.24 47.01 24.37
CA GLU A 226 -4.53 47.76 25.59
C GLU A 226 -3.26 48.47 26.10
N PHE A 227 -2.13 47.76 26.17
CA PHE A 227 -0.83 48.32 26.57
C PHE A 227 -0.39 49.49 25.69
N LEU A 228 -0.48 49.36 24.36
CA LEU A 228 -0.09 50.40 23.41
C LEU A 228 -1.01 51.63 23.51
N GLN A 229 -2.31 51.44 23.76
CA GLN A 229 -3.26 52.53 23.97
C GLN A 229 -2.96 53.28 25.28
N THR A 230 -2.69 52.58 26.38
CA THR A 230 -2.29 53.19 27.66
C THR A 230 -0.96 53.94 27.54
N ALA A 231 -0.06 53.49 26.66
CA ALA A 231 1.22 54.14 26.36
C ALA A 231 1.13 55.32 25.36
N GLY A 232 -0.08 55.72 24.94
CA GLY A 232 -0.30 56.84 24.02
C GLY A 232 0.14 56.56 22.58
N GLN A 233 0.24 55.30 22.15
CA GLN A 233 0.70 54.88 20.82
C GLN A 233 -0.47 54.51 19.89
N SER A 234 -1.50 55.35 19.80
CA SER A 234 -2.69 55.09 18.96
C SER A 234 -2.37 54.88 17.48
N ASN A 235 -1.40 55.62 16.94
CA ASN A 235 -0.95 55.47 15.55
C ASN A 235 -0.30 54.09 15.28
N MET A 236 0.44 53.56 16.26
CA MET A 236 1.08 52.24 16.15
C MET A 236 0.03 51.13 16.17
N VAL A 237 -1.01 51.26 17.01
CA VAL A 237 -2.15 50.33 17.03
C VAL A 237 -2.85 50.31 15.67
N ALA A 238 -3.11 51.47 15.06
CA ALA A 238 -3.71 51.55 13.73
C ALA A 238 -2.84 50.88 12.66
N GLN A 239 -1.50 51.04 12.72
CA GLN A 239 -0.56 50.36 11.82
C GLN A 239 -0.51 48.85 12.03
N CYS A 240 -0.59 48.39 13.29
CA CYS A 240 -0.68 46.97 13.63
C CYS A 240 -1.96 46.34 13.09
N ASP A 241 -3.12 46.96 13.35
CA ASP A 241 -4.42 46.51 12.83
C ASP A 241 -4.43 46.47 11.29
N GLN A 242 -3.82 47.46 10.63
CA GLN A 242 -3.73 47.53 9.17
C GLN A 242 -2.86 46.41 8.59
N THR A 243 -1.64 46.23 9.10
CA THR A 243 -0.72 45.20 8.60
C THR A 243 -1.21 43.79 8.89
N GLU A 244 -1.85 43.58 10.03
CA GLU A 244 -2.47 42.30 10.39
C GLU A 244 -3.64 41.95 9.48
N SER A 245 -4.50 42.93 9.16
CA SER A 245 -5.57 42.75 8.17
C SER A 245 -5.04 42.49 6.76
N GLU A 246 -3.99 43.21 6.34
CA GLU A 246 -3.37 43.03 5.03
C GLU A 246 -2.73 41.64 4.87
N VAL A 247 -1.92 41.20 5.84
CA VAL A 247 -1.31 39.86 5.85
C VAL A 247 -2.38 38.77 5.91
N GLY A 248 -3.40 38.93 6.76
CA GLY A 248 -4.51 37.97 6.86
C GLY A 248 -5.32 37.84 5.56
N GLN A 249 -5.57 38.95 4.85
CA GLN A 249 -6.27 38.92 3.57
C GLN A 249 -5.42 38.28 2.46
N LEU A 250 -4.14 38.63 2.37
CA LEU A 250 -3.22 38.08 1.37
C LEU A 250 -2.99 36.58 1.60
N ASP A 251 -2.81 36.13 2.85
CA ASP A 251 -2.70 34.71 3.19
C ASP A 251 -3.97 33.94 2.83
N LYS A 252 -5.15 34.47 3.18
CA LYS A 252 -6.44 33.86 2.81
C LYS A 252 -6.59 33.72 1.29
N GLN A 253 -6.21 34.75 0.53
CA GLN A 253 -6.20 34.69 -0.92
C GLN A 253 -5.20 33.65 -1.46
N GLN A 254 -3.98 33.61 -0.93
CA GLN A 254 -2.96 32.62 -1.30
C GLN A 254 -3.45 31.19 -1.04
N ARG A 255 -4.03 30.92 0.13
CA ARG A 255 -4.60 29.61 0.48
C ARG A 255 -5.72 29.20 -0.46
N GLN A 256 -6.63 30.12 -0.82
CA GLN A 256 -7.70 29.84 -1.78
C GLN A 256 -7.15 29.52 -3.18
N ILE A 257 -6.18 30.30 -3.67
CA ILE A 257 -5.56 30.05 -4.98
C ILE A 257 -4.77 28.74 -4.96
N THR A 258 -4.05 28.46 -3.88
CA THR A 258 -3.30 27.20 -3.67
C THR A 258 -4.27 26.02 -3.68
N ARG A 259 -5.41 26.13 -2.99
CA ARG A 259 -6.46 25.12 -3.00
C ARG A 259 -7.01 24.87 -4.40
N ASN A 260 -7.34 25.94 -5.13
CA ASN A 260 -7.81 25.83 -6.51
C ASN A 260 -6.78 25.13 -7.42
N CYS A 261 -5.48 25.42 -7.23
CA CYS A 261 -4.42 24.73 -7.97
C CYS A 261 -4.36 23.24 -7.62
N ILE A 262 -4.46 22.89 -6.34
CA ILE A 262 -4.48 21.48 -5.87
C ILE A 262 -5.68 20.72 -6.44
N ASP A 263 -6.87 21.33 -6.47
CA ASP A 263 -8.07 20.72 -7.04
C ASP A 263 -7.88 20.44 -8.55
N LEU A 264 -7.35 21.41 -9.30
CA LEU A 264 -6.99 21.21 -10.72
C LEU A 264 -5.90 20.14 -10.91
N LEU A 265 -4.88 20.10 -10.05
CA LEU A 265 -3.85 19.06 -10.08
C LEU A 265 -4.45 17.68 -9.80
N GLY A 266 -5.43 17.58 -8.90
CA GLY A 266 -6.18 16.36 -8.64
C GLY A 266 -7.01 15.89 -9.83
N GLU A 267 -7.69 16.81 -10.53
CA GLU A 267 -8.40 16.50 -11.79
C GLU A 267 -7.43 15.98 -12.86
N TYR A 268 -6.27 16.63 -13.03
CA TYR A 268 -5.23 16.19 -13.97
C TYR A 268 -4.67 14.81 -13.60
N ALA A 269 -4.39 14.57 -12.32
CA ALA A 269 -3.90 13.29 -11.81
C ALA A 269 -4.90 12.17 -12.08
N GLY A 270 -6.19 12.42 -11.84
CA GLY A 270 -7.28 11.48 -12.09
C GLY A 270 -7.38 11.09 -13.56
N LEU A 271 -7.26 12.05 -14.49
CA LEU A 271 -7.27 11.78 -15.93
C LEU A 271 -6.02 10.99 -16.37
N LYS A 272 -4.83 11.41 -15.92
CA LYS A 272 -3.57 10.75 -16.26
C LYS A 272 -3.49 9.32 -15.69
N ALA A 273 -4.17 9.04 -14.59
CA ALA A 273 -4.25 7.71 -14.00
C ALA A 273 -5.02 6.69 -14.86
N LEU A 274 -5.75 7.12 -15.89
CA LEU A 274 -6.46 6.24 -16.84
C LEU A 274 -5.64 5.93 -18.09
N TYR A 275 -4.43 6.50 -18.25
CA TYR A 275 -3.65 6.31 -19.47
C TYR A 275 -2.92 4.95 -19.46
N PRO A 276 -2.90 4.24 -20.61
CA PRO A 276 -2.13 3.01 -20.78
C PRO A 276 -0.64 3.19 -20.44
N SER A 277 -0.01 2.15 -19.91
CA SER A 277 1.45 2.08 -19.74
C SER A 277 2.19 2.13 -21.09
N SER A 278 1.52 1.70 -22.16
CA SER A 278 1.94 1.83 -23.56
C SER A 278 1.82 3.25 -24.15
N PHE A 279 1.40 4.25 -23.37
CA PHE A 279 1.38 5.66 -23.82
C PHE A 279 2.79 6.07 -24.31
N GLU A 280 2.89 6.34 -25.61
CA GLU A 280 4.15 6.55 -26.35
C GLU A 280 5.10 7.56 -25.68
N SER A 281 6.41 7.35 -25.88
CA SER A 281 7.47 8.21 -25.37
C SER A 281 7.26 9.67 -25.78
N HIS A 282 6.99 10.53 -24.80
CA HIS A 282 6.79 11.98 -24.95
C HIS A 282 7.89 12.66 -25.81
N ARG A 283 7.55 13.77 -26.52
CA ARG A 283 8.47 14.53 -27.39
C ARG A 283 9.84 14.78 -26.75
N SER A 284 9.88 15.25 -25.50
CA SER A 284 11.15 15.48 -24.77
C SER A 284 12.05 14.24 -24.67
N HIS A 285 11.48 13.04 -24.50
CA HIS A 285 12.26 11.80 -24.49
C HIS A 285 12.81 11.46 -25.88
N LYS A 286 12.01 11.69 -26.94
CA LYS A 286 12.46 11.51 -28.33
C LYS A 286 13.55 12.50 -28.71
N TYR A 287 13.38 13.79 -28.40
CA TYR A 287 14.40 14.81 -28.65
C TYR A 287 15.71 14.47 -27.95
N LYS A 288 15.66 14.11 -26.65
CA LYS A 288 16.84 13.66 -25.91
C LYS A 288 17.52 12.45 -26.57
N MET A 289 16.75 11.43 -26.93
CA MET A 289 17.27 10.23 -27.57
C MET A 289 17.98 10.56 -28.89
N TRP A 290 17.38 11.41 -29.72
CA TRP A 290 17.97 11.84 -30.99
C TRP A 290 19.21 12.73 -30.81
N THR A 291 19.18 13.70 -29.90
CA THR A 291 20.37 14.53 -29.62
C THR A 291 21.52 13.71 -29.02
N GLN A 292 21.24 12.73 -28.17
CA GLN A 292 22.25 11.80 -27.66
C GLN A 292 22.87 10.97 -28.79
N ARG A 293 22.06 10.42 -29.71
CA ARG A 293 22.58 9.69 -30.88
C ARG A 293 23.47 10.56 -31.77
N LEU A 294 23.13 11.84 -31.98
CA LEU A 294 23.95 12.78 -32.74
C LEU A 294 25.26 13.13 -32.01
N MET A 295 25.23 13.20 -30.68
CA MET A 295 26.42 13.45 -29.86
C MET A 295 27.37 12.25 -29.82
N ASP A 296 26.84 11.03 -29.75
CA ASP A 296 27.64 9.80 -29.70
C ASP A 296 28.38 9.53 -31.03
N ASN A 297 27.75 9.86 -32.16
CA ASN A 297 28.34 9.72 -33.48
C ASN A 297 27.77 10.75 -34.48
N MET A 298 28.48 11.86 -34.68
CA MET A 298 28.08 12.92 -35.61
C MET A 298 28.58 12.63 -37.04
N SER A 299 27.91 11.68 -37.71
CA SER A 299 28.10 11.40 -39.14
C SER A 299 26.90 11.85 -39.98
N VAL A 300 27.13 12.06 -41.28
CA VAL A 300 26.08 12.40 -42.25
C VAL A 300 25.02 11.28 -42.32
N GLU A 301 25.40 10.00 -42.21
CA GLU A 301 24.42 8.90 -42.22
C GLU A 301 23.54 8.90 -40.97
N VAL A 302 24.12 9.17 -39.79
CA VAL A 302 23.37 9.24 -38.53
C VAL A 302 22.40 10.42 -38.56
N CYS A 303 22.82 11.59 -39.05
CA CYS A 303 21.94 12.76 -39.20
C CYS A 303 20.73 12.46 -40.09
N ARG A 304 20.95 11.81 -41.24
CA ARG A 304 19.86 11.40 -42.16
C ARG A 304 18.95 10.34 -41.55
N SER A 305 19.51 9.38 -40.82
CA SER A 305 18.72 8.36 -40.10
C SER A 305 17.81 9.01 -39.05
N VAL A 306 18.34 9.93 -38.25
CA VAL A 306 17.58 10.66 -37.22
C VAL A 306 16.51 11.53 -37.88
N MET A 307 16.82 12.23 -38.98
CA MET A 307 15.86 13.03 -39.73
C MET A 307 14.70 12.19 -40.28
N SER A 308 14.99 11.00 -40.81
CA SER A 308 13.96 10.08 -41.29
C SER A 308 13.03 9.59 -40.17
N GLU A 309 13.58 9.24 -39.00
CA GLU A 309 12.79 8.89 -37.82
C GLU A 309 11.93 10.06 -37.31
N PHE A 310 12.47 11.28 -37.32
CA PHE A 310 11.77 12.51 -36.95
C PHE A 310 10.57 12.75 -37.87
N GLN A 311 10.78 12.70 -39.20
CA GLN A 311 9.72 12.87 -40.19
C GLN A 311 8.65 11.78 -40.11
N LYS A 312 9.03 10.52 -39.85
CA LYS A 312 8.07 9.42 -39.67
C LYS A 312 7.18 9.61 -38.43
N THR A 313 7.71 10.22 -37.36
CA THR A 313 6.99 10.37 -36.09
C THR A 313 6.11 11.63 -36.07
N TYR A 314 6.64 12.75 -36.58
CA TYR A 314 5.99 14.08 -36.48
C TYR A 314 5.60 14.72 -37.83
N GLY A 315 5.96 14.10 -38.96
CA GLY A 315 5.64 14.58 -40.30
C GLY A 315 4.14 14.57 -40.66
N VAL A 316 3.81 15.18 -41.79
CA VAL A 316 2.44 15.51 -42.20
C VAL A 316 1.62 14.29 -42.65
N GLU A 317 2.25 13.25 -43.21
CA GLU A 317 1.54 12.09 -43.78
C GLU A 317 1.68 10.82 -42.91
N ARG A 318 0.57 10.36 -42.31
CA ARG A 318 0.50 9.12 -41.50
C ARG A 318 -0.35 8.04 -42.20
N PRO A 319 0.23 7.13 -43.00
CA PRO A 319 -0.53 6.18 -43.82
C PRO A 319 -1.32 5.11 -43.03
N ASN A 320 -0.95 4.77 -41.78
CA ASN A 320 -1.64 3.77 -40.96
C ASN A 320 -2.80 4.32 -40.08
N CYS A 321 -3.10 5.63 -40.16
CA CYS A 321 -3.96 6.31 -39.18
C CYS A 321 -5.47 6.20 -39.44
N GLN A 322 -5.92 5.85 -40.65
CA GLN A 322 -7.34 5.98 -41.02
C GLN A 322 -8.28 4.95 -40.37
N VAL A 323 -7.83 3.70 -40.20
CA VAL A 323 -8.66 2.63 -39.60
C VAL A 323 -8.79 2.81 -38.09
N THR A 324 -7.68 3.13 -37.43
CA THR A 324 -7.65 3.47 -36.00
C THR A 324 -8.44 4.74 -35.72
N ALA A 325 -8.32 5.78 -36.57
CA ALA A 325 -9.14 6.99 -36.45
C ALA A 325 -10.65 6.71 -36.52
N LYS A 326 -11.10 5.85 -37.44
CA LYS A 326 -12.52 5.43 -37.51
C LYS A 326 -12.97 4.70 -36.25
N GLN A 327 -12.14 3.82 -35.68
CA GLN A 327 -12.46 3.10 -34.45
C GLN A 327 -12.54 4.05 -33.24
N ILE A 328 -11.60 4.99 -33.12
CA ILE A 328 -11.57 6.02 -32.08
C ILE A 328 -12.82 6.92 -32.17
N MET A 329 -13.18 7.36 -33.37
CA MET A 329 -14.40 8.17 -33.59
C MET A 329 -15.67 7.40 -33.23
N ALA A 330 -15.80 6.15 -33.68
CA ALA A 330 -16.96 5.32 -33.36
C ALA A 330 -17.11 5.10 -31.84
N TYR A 331 -16.00 4.86 -31.14
CA TYR A 331 -16.00 4.70 -29.69
C TYR A 331 -16.35 6.01 -28.96
N THR A 332 -15.85 7.15 -29.44
CA THR A 332 -16.19 8.49 -28.91
C THR A 332 -17.69 8.76 -29.00
N PHE A 333 -18.32 8.49 -30.15
CA PHE A 333 -19.77 8.63 -30.32
C PHE A 333 -20.55 7.65 -29.43
N SER A 334 -20.10 6.40 -29.32
CA SER A 334 -20.70 5.43 -28.40
C SER A 334 -20.63 5.88 -26.94
N LEU A 335 -19.53 6.52 -26.51
CA LEU A 335 -19.38 7.08 -25.16
C LEU A 335 -20.34 8.23 -24.92
N GLN A 336 -20.52 9.11 -25.89
CA GLN A 336 -21.48 10.21 -25.79
C GLN A 336 -22.91 9.70 -25.64
N ASN A 337 -23.30 8.71 -26.45
CA ASN A 337 -24.61 8.10 -26.33
C ASN A 337 -24.81 7.46 -24.95
N ALA A 338 -23.82 6.72 -24.44
CA ALA A 338 -23.86 6.15 -23.10
C ALA A 338 -23.99 7.22 -21.99
N ILE A 339 -23.31 8.36 -22.13
CA ILE A 339 -23.44 9.50 -21.21
C ILE A 339 -24.86 10.07 -21.27
N THR A 340 -25.43 10.29 -22.45
CA THR A 340 -26.81 10.80 -22.57
C THR A 340 -27.81 9.83 -21.97
N GLU A 341 -27.64 8.52 -22.19
CA GLU A 341 -28.49 7.50 -21.56
C GLU A 341 -28.35 7.52 -20.03
N ALA A 342 -27.12 7.58 -19.51
CA ALA A 342 -26.86 7.68 -18.07
C ALA A 342 -27.49 8.95 -17.46
N GLN A 343 -27.42 10.10 -18.14
CA GLN A 343 -28.09 11.34 -17.75
C GLN A 343 -29.61 11.17 -17.69
N THR A 344 -30.23 10.56 -18.70
CA THR A 344 -31.69 10.33 -18.67
C THR A 344 -32.10 9.40 -17.52
N LYS A 345 -31.29 8.38 -17.21
CA LYS A 345 -31.53 7.46 -16.08
C LYS A 345 -31.37 8.18 -14.74
N LEU A 346 -30.36 9.04 -14.59
CA LEU A 346 -30.17 9.84 -13.38
C LEU A 346 -31.32 10.83 -13.17
N ASN A 347 -31.73 11.55 -14.21
CA ASN A 347 -32.86 12.49 -14.14
C ASN A 347 -34.15 11.80 -13.68
N LYS A 348 -34.46 10.61 -14.21
CA LYS A 348 -35.60 9.80 -13.73
C LYS A 348 -35.49 9.42 -12.25
N CYS A 349 -34.28 9.16 -11.75
CA CYS A 349 -34.07 8.86 -10.32
C CYS A 349 -34.23 10.12 -9.45
N VAL A 350 -33.73 11.25 -9.91
CA VAL A 350 -33.86 12.55 -9.23
C VAL A 350 -35.33 13.01 -9.20
N GLU A 351 -36.07 12.86 -10.29
CA GLU A 351 -37.51 13.12 -10.34
C GLU A 351 -38.27 12.25 -9.32
N LYS A 352 -37.91 10.96 -9.23
CA LYS A 352 -38.48 10.07 -8.21
C LYS A 352 -38.12 10.53 -6.79
N MET A 353 -36.87 10.92 -6.53
CA MET A 353 -36.46 11.47 -5.23
C MET A 353 -37.25 12.72 -4.85
N GLN A 354 -37.45 13.63 -5.81
CA GLN A 354 -38.25 14.84 -5.61
C GLN A 354 -39.72 14.53 -5.31
N SER A 355 -40.30 13.54 -6.02
CA SER A 355 -41.69 13.11 -5.78
C SER A 355 -41.92 12.54 -4.38
N GLU A 356 -40.89 11.93 -3.78
CA GLU A 356 -40.92 11.37 -2.43
C GLU A 356 -40.39 12.36 -1.36
N GLY A 357 -39.97 13.57 -1.75
CA GLY A 357 -39.45 14.60 -0.82
C GLY A 357 -38.09 14.25 -0.20
N LEU A 358 -37.26 13.46 -0.88
CA LEU A 358 -35.92 13.04 -0.42
C LEU A 358 -34.85 14.10 -0.77
N PRO A 359 -33.80 14.28 0.06
CA PRO A 359 -33.40 13.44 1.20
C PRO A 359 -34.08 13.78 2.54
N ASP A 360 -34.75 14.93 2.67
CA ASP A 360 -35.30 15.41 3.95
C ASP A 360 -36.36 14.48 4.55
N ALA A 361 -37.20 13.86 3.71
CA ALA A 361 -38.20 12.88 4.16
C ALA A 361 -37.57 11.66 4.85
N ARG A 362 -36.35 11.24 4.46
CA ARG A 362 -35.66 10.12 5.11
C ARG A 362 -35.35 10.40 6.57
N VAL A 363 -34.90 11.62 6.88
CA VAL A 363 -34.60 12.03 8.26
C VAL A 363 -35.88 11.99 9.10
N LYS A 364 -37.01 12.42 8.54
CA LYS A 364 -38.33 12.34 9.20
C LYS A 364 -38.75 10.89 9.44
N TYR A 365 -38.61 10.00 8.47
CA TYR A 365 -38.92 8.58 8.64
C TYR A 365 -38.04 7.91 9.70
N GLU A 366 -36.75 8.27 9.77
CA GLU A 366 -35.84 7.77 10.80
C GLU A 366 -36.27 8.23 12.19
N GLN A 367 -36.62 9.51 12.36
CA GLN A 367 -37.14 10.05 13.61
C GLN A 367 -38.45 9.36 14.03
N SER A 368 -39.42 9.28 13.12
CA SER A 368 -40.70 8.60 13.38
C SER A 368 -40.53 7.11 13.70
N TYR A 369 -39.51 6.47 13.13
CA TYR A 369 -39.17 5.07 13.41
C TYR A 369 -38.63 4.86 14.82
N VAL A 370 -37.75 5.75 15.28
CA VAL A 370 -37.25 5.73 16.67
C VAL A 370 -38.41 6.00 17.63
N GLU A 371 -39.21 7.03 17.37
CA GLU A 371 -40.36 7.39 18.22
C GLU A 371 -41.39 6.25 18.34
N ILE A 372 -41.75 5.56 17.25
CA ILE A 372 -42.72 4.47 17.32
C ILE A 372 -42.18 3.26 18.09
N LYS A 373 -40.87 2.98 17.97
CA LYS A 373 -40.21 1.91 18.74
C LYS A 373 -40.19 2.23 20.23
N GLU A 374 -39.87 3.47 20.59
CA GLU A 374 -39.94 3.93 21.98
C GLU A 374 -41.36 3.81 22.53
N ARG A 375 -42.38 4.24 21.77
CA ARG A 375 -43.80 4.08 22.18
C ARG A 375 -44.22 2.63 22.37
N ILE A 376 -43.76 1.70 21.53
CA ILE A 376 -44.04 0.27 21.69
C ILE A 376 -43.40 -0.26 22.97
N LEU A 377 -42.14 0.12 23.24
CA LEU A 377 -41.42 -0.28 24.45
C LEU A 377 -42.03 0.33 25.72
N GLU A 378 -42.45 1.59 25.67
CA GLU A 378 -43.17 2.26 26.76
C GLU A 378 -44.50 1.57 27.03
N PHE A 379 -45.30 1.31 25.99
CA PHE A 379 -46.58 0.61 26.10
C PHE A 379 -46.41 -0.80 26.69
N ALA A 380 -45.40 -1.55 26.25
CA ALA A 380 -45.09 -2.87 26.79
C ALA A 380 -44.68 -2.85 28.28
N LYS A 381 -44.14 -1.72 28.77
CA LYS A 381 -43.71 -1.54 30.18
C LYS A 381 -44.84 -1.09 31.12
N ILE A 382 -45.97 -0.61 30.60
CA ILE A 382 -47.08 -0.08 31.42
C ILE A 382 -47.58 -1.13 32.41
N ASP A 383 -47.87 -2.34 31.93
CA ASP A 383 -48.26 -3.48 32.74
C ASP A 383 -47.99 -4.80 32.01
N LYS A 384 -48.02 -5.92 32.75
CA LYS A 384 -47.81 -7.27 32.18
C LYS A 384 -48.84 -7.61 31.08
N LYS A 385 -50.06 -7.05 31.15
CA LYS A 385 -51.12 -7.27 30.18
C LYS A 385 -50.83 -6.59 28.85
N SER A 386 -50.30 -5.36 28.87
CA SER A 386 -49.89 -4.63 27.68
C SER A 386 -48.64 -5.25 27.04
N GLY A 387 -47.67 -5.71 27.85
CA GLY A 387 -46.52 -6.47 27.35
C GLY A 387 -46.91 -7.73 26.59
N LEU A 388 -47.80 -8.56 27.18
CA LEU A 388 -48.30 -9.77 26.51
C LEU A 388 -49.16 -9.45 25.26
N ALA A 389 -49.91 -8.34 25.27
CA ALA A 389 -50.65 -7.90 24.08
C ALA A 389 -49.73 -7.52 22.92
N VAL A 390 -48.59 -6.86 23.20
CA VAL A 390 -47.56 -6.55 22.18
C VAL A 390 -46.96 -7.83 21.61
N GLU A 391 -46.63 -8.82 22.44
CA GLU A 391 -46.09 -10.10 21.97
C GLU A 391 -47.09 -10.84 21.06
N LEU A 392 -48.34 -11.00 21.48
CA LEU A 392 -49.38 -11.71 20.71
C LEU A 392 -49.68 -11.03 19.36
N VAL A 393 -49.76 -9.70 19.35
CA VAL A 393 -49.96 -8.92 18.13
C VAL A 393 -48.74 -9.03 17.22
N THR A 394 -47.52 -8.98 17.76
CA THR A 394 -46.28 -9.10 16.98
C THR A 394 -46.20 -10.46 16.30
N LEU A 395 -46.57 -11.56 16.99
CA LEU A 395 -46.64 -12.90 16.38
C LEU A 395 -47.69 -12.97 15.26
N THR A 396 -48.87 -12.37 15.47
CA THR A 396 -49.94 -12.31 14.46
C THR A 396 -49.51 -11.51 13.24
N GLY A 397 -48.82 -10.37 13.45
CA GLY A 397 -48.22 -9.57 12.39
C GLY A 397 -47.14 -10.31 11.62
N LEU A 398 -46.23 -11.01 12.31
CA LEU A 398 -45.20 -11.86 11.71
C LEU A 398 -45.79 -12.99 10.86
N CYS A 399 -46.89 -13.61 11.31
CA CYS A 399 -47.61 -14.63 10.53
C CYS A 399 -48.15 -14.09 9.19
N ALA A 400 -48.76 -12.89 9.22
CA ALA A 400 -49.26 -12.23 8.02
C ALA A 400 -48.12 -11.79 7.08
N VAL A 401 -47.00 -11.29 7.63
CA VAL A 401 -45.80 -10.96 6.87
C VAL A 401 -45.20 -12.21 6.21
N ASN A 402 -45.14 -13.34 6.93
CA ASN A 402 -44.63 -14.59 6.39
C ASN A 402 -45.44 -15.08 5.19
N ARG A 403 -46.78 -15.00 5.27
CA ARG A 403 -47.67 -15.36 4.14
C ARG A 403 -47.37 -14.54 2.89
N ARG A 404 -47.13 -13.24 3.05
CA ARG A 404 -46.71 -12.35 1.93
C ARG A 404 -45.33 -12.73 1.41
N PHE A 405 -44.40 -13.09 2.28
CA PHE A 405 -43.05 -13.52 1.88
C PHE A 405 -43.09 -14.81 1.06
N ILE A 406 -43.87 -15.81 1.48
CA ILE A 406 -44.08 -17.07 0.72
C ILE A 406 -44.61 -16.77 -0.69
N GLN A 407 -45.56 -15.84 -0.84
CA GLN A 407 -46.08 -15.45 -2.15
C GLN A 407 -44.98 -14.87 -3.06
N MET A 408 -44.07 -14.07 -2.50
CA MET A 408 -42.92 -13.55 -3.24
C MET A 408 -41.91 -14.66 -3.60
N GLU A 409 -41.66 -15.61 -2.70
CA GLU A 409 -40.77 -16.73 -2.95
C GLU A 409 -41.32 -17.68 -4.04
N VAL A 410 -42.63 -17.93 -4.03
CA VAL A 410 -43.29 -18.72 -5.09
C VAL A 410 -43.24 -17.99 -6.43
N ALA A 411 -43.48 -16.67 -6.45
CA ALA A 411 -43.34 -15.87 -7.67
C ALA A 411 -41.90 -15.91 -8.20
N ALA A 412 -40.90 -15.73 -7.32
CA ALA A 412 -39.49 -15.83 -7.68
C ALA A 412 -39.11 -17.24 -8.17
N LYS A 413 -39.67 -18.28 -7.57
CA LYS A 413 -39.47 -19.67 -8.02
C LYS A 413 -40.05 -19.91 -9.40
N SER A 414 -41.19 -19.32 -9.73
CA SER A 414 -41.81 -19.45 -11.06
C SER A 414 -41.06 -18.70 -12.17
N ALA A 415 -40.34 -17.64 -11.82
CA ALA A 415 -39.58 -16.82 -12.78
C ALA A 415 -38.23 -17.43 -13.20
N GLU A 416 -37.63 -18.32 -12.39
CA GLU A 416 -36.31 -18.96 -12.57
C GLU A 416 -35.27 -18.13 -13.35
N GLU A 417 -35.15 -18.30 -14.67
CA GLU A 417 -34.15 -17.65 -15.52
C GLU A 417 -34.47 -16.16 -15.83
N GLU A 418 -35.73 -15.76 -15.79
CA GLU A 418 -36.20 -14.38 -15.98
C GLU A 418 -36.13 -13.54 -14.70
N LEU A 419 -35.79 -14.16 -13.56
CA LEU A 419 -35.67 -13.48 -12.27
C LEU A 419 -34.69 -12.30 -12.33
N VAL A 420 -33.66 -12.38 -13.18
CA VAL A 420 -32.69 -11.29 -13.40
C VAL A 420 -33.39 -9.99 -13.83
N GLY A 421 -34.44 -10.08 -14.64
CA GLY A 421 -35.20 -8.95 -15.18
C GLY A 421 -36.47 -8.59 -14.41
N MET A 422 -36.88 -9.40 -13.43
CA MET A 422 -38.15 -9.22 -12.73
C MET A 422 -38.18 -7.90 -11.97
N ARG A 423 -39.15 -7.05 -12.30
CA ARG A 423 -39.51 -5.86 -11.53
C ARG A 423 -40.90 -6.04 -10.95
N LEU A 424 -41.07 -5.65 -9.69
CA LEU A 424 -42.38 -5.66 -9.05
C LEU A 424 -43.24 -4.52 -9.63
N LYS A 425 -44.57 -4.56 -9.40
CA LYS A 425 -45.55 -3.61 -9.97
C LYS A 425 -45.23 -2.12 -9.70
N GLU A 426 -44.42 -1.81 -8.68
CA GLU A 426 -43.95 -0.47 -8.33
C GLU A 426 -42.60 -0.08 -9.00
N GLY A 427 -42.08 -0.90 -9.91
CA GLY A 427 -40.80 -0.69 -10.58
C GLY A 427 -39.55 -1.00 -9.73
N GLN A 428 -39.74 -1.51 -8.51
CA GLN A 428 -38.67 -1.92 -7.58
C GLN A 428 -38.09 -3.30 -7.93
N GLY A 429 -36.81 -3.50 -7.63
CA GLY A 429 -36.14 -4.79 -7.78
C GLY A 429 -36.70 -5.82 -6.80
N TRP A 430 -36.86 -7.06 -7.25
CA TRP A 430 -37.38 -8.14 -6.40
C TRP A 430 -36.49 -8.42 -5.17
N LEU A 431 -35.17 -8.26 -5.31
CA LEU A 431 -34.20 -8.49 -4.24
C LEU A 431 -34.31 -7.43 -3.13
N GLU A 432 -34.53 -6.18 -3.54
CA GLU A 432 -34.73 -5.04 -2.64
C GLU A 432 -35.98 -5.26 -1.77
N GLU A 433 -37.08 -5.73 -2.37
CA GLU A 433 -38.31 -6.02 -1.62
C GLU A 433 -38.14 -7.22 -0.68
N MET A 434 -37.47 -8.30 -1.13
CA MET A 434 -37.17 -9.43 -0.25
C MET A 434 -36.28 -9.02 0.94
N TYR A 435 -35.32 -8.12 0.72
CA TYR A 435 -34.51 -7.54 1.78
C TYR A 435 -35.34 -6.73 2.78
N ILE A 436 -36.22 -5.84 2.30
CA ILE A 436 -37.09 -5.00 3.16
C ILE A 436 -37.97 -5.90 4.03
N VAL A 437 -38.63 -6.90 3.44
CA VAL A 437 -39.54 -7.78 4.19
C VAL A 437 -38.78 -8.68 5.16
N SER A 438 -37.61 -9.21 4.76
CA SER A 438 -36.75 -9.97 5.67
C SER A 438 -36.21 -9.12 6.82
N GLY A 439 -35.91 -7.84 6.56
CA GLY A 439 -35.49 -6.88 7.59
C GLY A 439 -36.60 -6.55 8.56
N LEU A 440 -37.84 -6.41 8.07
CA LEU A 440 -39.02 -6.22 8.91
C LEU A 440 -39.25 -7.43 9.84
N ILE A 441 -39.09 -8.66 9.33
CA ILE A 441 -39.16 -9.88 10.14
C ILE A 441 -38.12 -9.84 11.26
N ASN A 442 -36.87 -9.50 10.93
CA ASN A 442 -35.78 -9.39 11.90
C ASN A 442 -36.02 -8.27 12.93
N ASP A 443 -36.56 -7.12 12.50
CA ASP A 443 -36.85 -6.00 13.39
C ASP A 443 -37.99 -6.33 14.36
N MET A 444 -39.10 -6.89 13.87
CA MET A 444 -40.24 -7.30 14.69
C MET A 444 -39.87 -8.43 15.67
N THR A 445 -39.03 -9.39 15.26
CA THR A 445 -38.57 -10.46 16.16
C THR A 445 -37.59 -9.96 17.22
N SER A 446 -36.75 -8.96 16.90
CA SER A 446 -35.83 -8.36 17.87
C SER A 446 -36.52 -7.57 18.99
N GLN A 447 -37.78 -7.17 18.79
CA GLN A 447 -38.59 -6.46 19.78
C GLN A 447 -39.26 -7.39 20.80
N LEU A 448 -39.22 -8.71 20.58
CA LEU A 448 -39.78 -9.68 21.51
C LEU A 448 -38.89 -9.79 22.77
N PRO A 449 -39.45 -9.75 23.98
CA PRO A 449 -38.67 -9.88 25.20
C PRO A 449 -38.03 -11.27 25.31
N THR A 450 -36.81 -11.32 25.86
CA THR A 450 -36.03 -12.54 26.12
C THR A 450 -36.58 -13.36 27.29
N GLN A 451 -37.40 -12.75 28.17
CA GLN A 451 -38.08 -13.41 29.29
C GLN A 451 -39.59 -13.39 29.06
N SER A 452 -40.24 -14.56 29.14
CA SER A 452 -41.70 -14.68 29.04
C SER A 452 -42.39 -14.10 30.28
N ALA A 453 -43.50 -13.39 30.09
CA ALA A 453 -44.35 -12.93 31.20
C ALA A 453 -45.09 -14.08 31.93
N VAL A 454 -45.12 -15.29 31.33
CA VAL A 454 -45.95 -16.43 31.75
C VAL A 454 -45.13 -17.57 32.37
N THR A 455 -43.87 -17.77 31.97
CA THR A 455 -43.02 -18.88 32.42
C THR A 455 -41.77 -18.37 33.15
N SER A 456 -41.63 -18.70 34.44
CA SER A 456 -40.57 -18.22 35.33
C SER A 456 -39.30 -19.09 35.36
N SER A 457 -38.96 -19.81 34.29
CA SER A 457 -37.81 -20.74 34.30
C SER A 457 -37.00 -20.69 33.02
N ASN A 458 -35.70 -20.40 33.18
CA ASN A 458 -34.56 -20.53 32.26
C ASN A 458 -34.68 -19.91 30.86
N THR A 459 -33.61 -19.25 30.42
CA THR A 459 -33.44 -18.79 29.04
C THR A 459 -33.66 -19.93 28.05
N ASP A 460 -34.73 -19.86 27.25
CA ASP A 460 -35.04 -20.83 26.20
C ASP A 460 -34.00 -20.72 25.08
N THR A 461 -32.92 -21.49 25.20
CA THR A 461 -31.83 -21.56 24.22
C THR A 461 -32.31 -21.87 22.79
N THR A 462 -33.45 -22.57 22.67
CA THR A 462 -34.14 -22.87 21.40
C THR A 462 -34.71 -21.61 20.74
N VAL A 463 -35.37 -20.73 21.50
CA VAL A 463 -35.96 -19.48 20.98
C VAL A 463 -34.86 -18.50 20.55
N GLU A 464 -33.78 -18.39 21.32
CA GLU A 464 -32.61 -17.59 20.93
C GLU A 464 -31.96 -18.12 19.64
N SER A 465 -31.84 -19.45 19.50
CA SER A 465 -31.31 -20.09 18.29
C SER A 465 -32.17 -19.79 17.05
N VAL A 466 -33.50 -19.83 17.18
CA VAL A 466 -34.41 -19.57 16.05
C VAL A 466 -34.41 -18.09 15.65
N ILE A 467 -34.43 -17.17 16.62
CA ILE A 467 -34.27 -15.72 16.34
C ILE A 467 -32.91 -15.47 15.68
N GLY A 468 -31.86 -16.16 16.14
CA GLY A 468 -30.54 -16.15 15.51
C GLY A 468 -30.56 -16.63 14.05
N CYS A 469 -31.35 -17.65 13.71
CA CYS A 469 -31.52 -18.11 12.33
C CYS A 469 -32.19 -17.04 11.45
N LEU A 470 -33.24 -16.37 11.92
CA LEU A 470 -33.90 -15.30 11.18
C LEU A 470 -32.96 -14.12 10.92
N LYS A 471 -32.14 -13.74 11.91
CA LYS A 471 -31.11 -12.72 11.75
C LYS A 471 -30.08 -13.13 10.69
N LYS A 472 -29.59 -14.37 10.73
CA LYS A 472 -28.65 -14.88 9.72
C LYS A 472 -29.27 -14.91 8.31
N ALA A 473 -30.54 -15.28 8.17
CA ALA A 473 -31.25 -15.26 6.89
C ALA A 473 -31.36 -13.83 6.32
N HIS A 474 -31.66 -12.85 7.18
CA HIS A 474 -31.64 -11.43 6.79
C HIS A 474 -30.26 -10.95 6.38
N ASN A 475 -29.21 -11.33 7.13
CA ASN A 475 -27.83 -10.97 6.81
C ASN A 475 -27.43 -11.44 5.40
N ILE A 476 -27.89 -12.60 4.94
CA ILE A 476 -27.59 -13.07 3.57
C ILE A 476 -28.20 -12.13 2.52
N PHE A 477 -29.46 -11.69 2.69
CA PHE A 477 -30.05 -10.70 1.79
C PHE A 477 -29.31 -9.36 1.84
N HIS A 478 -28.91 -8.92 3.02
CA HIS A 478 -28.09 -7.72 3.19
C HIS A 478 -26.75 -7.86 2.45
N SER A 479 -26.03 -8.97 2.64
CA SER A 479 -24.77 -9.28 1.96
C SER A 479 -24.92 -9.37 0.44
N LEU A 480 -26.06 -9.82 -0.09
CA LEU A 480 -26.34 -9.82 -1.53
C LEU A 480 -26.54 -8.40 -2.10
N LEU A 481 -27.17 -7.50 -1.34
CA LEU A 481 -27.27 -6.08 -1.72
C LEU A 481 -25.91 -5.40 -1.60
N GLU A 482 -25.16 -5.67 -0.52
CA GLU A 482 -23.83 -5.15 -0.28
C GLU A 482 -22.84 -5.60 -1.37
N LEU A 483 -22.94 -6.85 -1.83
CA LEU A 483 -22.16 -7.37 -2.96
C LEU A 483 -22.40 -6.52 -4.21
N ASN A 484 -23.67 -6.24 -4.55
CA ASN A 484 -23.98 -5.38 -5.70
C ASN A 484 -23.44 -3.96 -5.49
N TYR A 485 -23.62 -3.37 -4.30
CA TYR A 485 -23.16 -2.02 -4.02
C TYR A 485 -21.63 -1.90 -4.09
N ASN A 486 -20.91 -2.74 -3.35
CA ASN A 486 -19.45 -2.79 -3.30
C ASN A 486 -18.85 -3.11 -4.67
N PHE A 487 -19.53 -3.91 -5.49
CA PHE A 487 -19.11 -4.13 -6.86
C PHE A 487 -19.13 -2.82 -7.67
N HIS A 488 -20.22 -2.05 -7.63
CA HIS A 488 -20.28 -0.79 -8.40
C HIS A 488 -19.37 0.29 -7.84
N SER A 489 -19.18 0.36 -6.52
CA SER A 489 -18.41 1.42 -5.87
C SER A 489 -16.91 1.17 -5.83
N ILE A 490 -16.47 -0.09 -5.79
CA ILE A 490 -15.05 -0.47 -5.59
C ILE A 490 -14.53 -1.34 -6.72
N ILE A 491 -15.13 -2.51 -6.95
CA ILE A 491 -14.56 -3.53 -7.86
C ILE A 491 -14.59 -3.05 -9.31
N LEU A 492 -15.73 -2.53 -9.77
CA LEU A 492 -15.96 -2.10 -11.14
C LEU A 492 -15.03 -0.94 -11.56
N PRO A 493 -14.91 0.16 -10.78
CA PRO A 493 -14.03 1.27 -11.14
C PRO A 493 -12.55 0.86 -11.20
N GLU A 494 -12.04 0.12 -10.20
CA GLU A 494 -10.63 -0.27 -10.15
C GLU A 494 -10.26 -1.31 -11.21
N ALA A 495 -11.12 -2.30 -11.46
CA ALA A 495 -10.90 -3.28 -12.53
C ALA A 495 -10.84 -2.60 -13.90
N LEU A 496 -11.80 -1.71 -14.22
CA LEU A 496 -11.79 -0.97 -15.47
C LEU A 496 -10.53 -0.14 -15.63
N LYS A 497 -10.14 0.58 -14.58
CA LYS A 497 -8.92 1.40 -14.56
C LYS A 497 -7.68 0.56 -14.85
N TRP A 498 -7.47 -0.56 -14.18
CA TRP A 498 -6.25 -1.37 -14.37
C TRP A 498 -6.20 -2.09 -15.72
N MET A 499 -7.35 -2.47 -16.28
CA MET A 499 -7.43 -3.00 -17.66
C MET A 499 -7.12 -1.93 -18.71
N GLN A 500 -7.60 -0.71 -18.48
CA GLN A 500 -7.33 0.42 -19.35
C GLN A 500 -5.85 0.82 -19.31
N THR A 501 -5.26 0.84 -18.12
CA THR A 501 -3.85 1.23 -17.92
C THR A 501 -2.84 0.14 -18.29
N GLU A 502 -3.28 -1.09 -18.60
CA GLU A 502 -2.41 -2.24 -18.89
C GLU A 502 -1.43 -2.54 -17.75
N HIS A 503 -1.95 -2.60 -16.51
CA HIS A 503 -1.11 -2.96 -15.36
C HIS A 503 -0.62 -4.41 -15.48
N PRO A 504 0.71 -4.68 -15.41
CA PRO A 504 1.28 -6.00 -15.71
C PRO A 504 0.73 -7.10 -14.79
N ASP A 505 0.70 -6.86 -13.47
CA ASP A 505 0.19 -7.83 -12.50
C ASP A 505 -1.26 -8.23 -12.76
N MET A 506 -2.10 -7.24 -13.09
CA MET A 506 -3.51 -7.47 -13.38
C MET A 506 -3.63 -8.38 -14.62
N LEU A 507 -2.94 -8.04 -15.71
CA LEU A 507 -2.98 -8.80 -16.95
C LEU A 507 -2.48 -10.24 -16.76
N SER A 508 -1.43 -10.45 -15.99
CA SER A 508 -0.93 -11.78 -15.62
C SER A 508 -1.99 -12.59 -14.87
N MET A 509 -2.61 -12.00 -13.84
CA MET A 509 -3.63 -12.70 -13.05
C MET A 509 -4.87 -13.08 -13.85
N VAL A 510 -5.34 -12.21 -14.75
CA VAL A 510 -6.49 -12.53 -15.60
C VAL A 510 -6.14 -13.63 -16.60
N SER A 511 -4.93 -13.61 -17.16
CA SER A 511 -4.43 -14.70 -18.00
C SER A 511 -4.37 -16.01 -17.22
N GLU A 512 -3.82 -16.00 -16.00
CA GLU A 512 -3.74 -17.17 -15.12
C GLU A 512 -5.14 -17.69 -14.75
N LEU A 513 -6.11 -16.81 -14.49
CA LEU A 513 -7.50 -17.21 -14.25
C LEU A 513 -8.11 -17.88 -15.49
N ASP A 514 -7.86 -17.33 -16.68
CA ASP A 514 -8.29 -17.95 -17.95
C ASP A 514 -7.60 -19.31 -18.18
N ASP A 515 -6.33 -19.45 -17.79
CA ASP A 515 -5.57 -20.69 -17.92
C ASP A 515 -6.06 -21.76 -16.94
N ILE A 516 -6.41 -21.41 -15.69
CA ILE A 516 -7.06 -22.32 -14.73
C ILE A 516 -8.36 -22.89 -15.31
N VAL A 517 -9.14 -22.06 -16.01
CA VAL A 517 -10.39 -22.49 -16.64
C VAL A 517 -10.11 -23.41 -17.84
N LYS A 518 -9.09 -23.13 -18.65
CA LYS A 518 -8.69 -24.00 -19.78
C LYS A 518 -8.15 -25.36 -19.30
N ASP A 519 -7.36 -25.37 -18.23
CA ASP A 519 -6.73 -26.57 -17.66
C ASP A 519 -7.75 -27.59 -17.13
N ALA A 520 -8.98 -27.15 -16.80
CA ALA A 520 -10.05 -28.03 -16.33
C ALA A 520 -10.58 -29.00 -17.42
N GLY A 521 -10.26 -28.78 -18.70
CA GLY A 521 -10.63 -29.66 -19.81
C GLY A 521 -12.10 -29.61 -20.25
N LEU A 522 -12.97 -28.93 -19.49
CA LEU A 522 -14.38 -28.65 -19.82
C LEU A 522 -14.66 -27.15 -19.66
N THR A 523 -15.57 -26.61 -20.48
CA THR A 523 -16.05 -25.24 -20.28
C THR A 523 -16.87 -25.12 -18.99
N LEU A 524 -16.81 -23.96 -18.32
CA LEU A 524 -17.54 -23.76 -17.05
C LEU A 524 -19.06 -23.92 -17.21
N ASP A 525 -19.62 -23.60 -18.39
CA ASP A 525 -21.03 -23.82 -18.69
C ASP A 525 -21.39 -25.30 -18.78
N GLU A 526 -20.52 -26.11 -19.42
CA GLU A 526 -20.73 -27.56 -19.51
C GLU A 526 -20.59 -28.22 -18.14
N LEU A 527 -19.60 -27.79 -17.36
CA LEU A 527 -19.42 -28.23 -15.98
C LEU A 527 -20.66 -27.94 -15.12
N GLN A 528 -21.25 -26.74 -15.25
CA GLN A 528 -22.51 -26.40 -14.57
C GLN A 528 -23.69 -27.25 -15.03
N LYS A 529 -23.84 -27.53 -16.33
CA LYS A 529 -24.91 -28.41 -16.82
C LYS A 529 -24.80 -29.80 -16.23
N GLN A 530 -23.60 -30.38 -16.20
CA GLN A 530 -23.38 -31.71 -15.66
C GLN A 530 -23.59 -31.76 -14.14
N LEU A 531 -23.16 -30.74 -13.39
CA LEU A 531 -23.47 -30.62 -11.96
C LEU A 531 -24.98 -30.47 -11.70
N LYS A 532 -25.72 -29.74 -12.55
CA LYS A 532 -27.19 -29.63 -12.46
C LYS A 532 -27.87 -30.97 -12.71
N LEU A 533 -27.38 -31.77 -13.67
CA LEU A 533 -27.86 -33.14 -13.90
C LEU A 533 -27.52 -34.06 -12.73
N HIS A 534 -26.32 -33.95 -12.18
CA HIS A 534 -25.90 -34.68 -10.99
C HIS A 534 -26.82 -34.38 -9.79
N LEU A 535 -27.08 -33.10 -9.53
CA LEU A 535 -28.01 -32.65 -8.50
C LEU A 535 -29.42 -33.23 -8.72
N ARG A 536 -29.92 -33.25 -9.95
CA ARG A 536 -31.23 -33.86 -10.29
C ARG A 536 -31.27 -35.35 -9.97
N CYS A 537 -30.22 -36.12 -10.28
CA CYS A 537 -30.14 -37.53 -9.93
C CYS A 537 -30.19 -37.75 -8.42
N LEU A 538 -29.47 -36.93 -7.63
CA LEU A 538 -29.48 -37.01 -6.17
C LEU A 538 -30.87 -36.71 -5.58
N ILE A 539 -31.56 -35.70 -6.10
CA ILE A 539 -32.93 -35.36 -5.68
C ILE A 539 -33.88 -36.54 -5.94
N MET A 540 -33.71 -37.24 -7.06
CA MET A 540 -34.52 -38.39 -7.44
C MET A 540 -34.08 -39.70 -6.74
N GLY A 541 -33.06 -39.66 -5.87
CA GLY A 541 -32.52 -40.84 -5.18
C GLY A 541 -31.83 -41.86 -6.09
N MET A 542 -31.37 -41.45 -7.28
CA MET A 542 -30.75 -42.32 -8.28
C MET A 542 -29.22 -42.18 -8.28
N LYS A 543 -28.49 -43.27 -8.61
CA LYS A 543 -27.04 -43.19 -8.89
C LYS A 543 -26.81 -42.29 -10.10
N SER A 544 -25.96 -41.28 -9.95
CA SER A 544 -25.69 -40.33 -11.02
C SER A 544 -24.53 -40.77 -11.90
N PRO A 545 -24.67 -40.74 -13.24
CA PRO A 545 -23.56 -40.96 -14.16
C PRO A 545 -22.59 -39.77 -14.26
N HIS A 546 -22.90 -38.65 -13.59
CA HIS A 546 -22.13 -37.41 -13.62
C HIS A 546 -21.36 -37.15 -12.31
N SER A 547 -21.10 -38.19 -11.50
CA SER A 547 -20.37 -38.04 -10.23
C SER A 547 -18.92 -37.58 -10.40
N ASP A 548 -18.29 -37.95 -11.52
CA ASP A 548 -16.86 -37.70 -11.77
C ASP A 548 -16.56 -36.19 -11.89
N VAL A 549 -17.57 -35.39 -12.20
CA VAL A 549 -17.52 -33.93 -12.35
C VAL A 549 -17.04 -33.22 -11.08
N GLN A 550 -17.30 -33.80 -9.90
CA GLN A 550 -16.85 -33.23 -8.62
C GLN A 550 -15.31 -33.25 -8.47
N SER A 551 -14.63 -34.19 -9.14
CA SER A 551 -13.16 -34.23 -9.17
C SER A 551 -12.58 -33.04 -9.95
N THR A 552 -13.20 -32.68 -11.08
CA THR A 552 -12.86 -31.50 -11.87
C THR A 552 -13.10 -30.21 -11.10
N VAL A 553 -14.21 -30.12 -10.36
CA VAL A 553 -14.48 -28.95 -9.49
C VAL A 553 -13.46 -28.85 -8.36
N SER A 554 -13.06 -29.97 -7.77
CA SER A 554 -12.03 -30.00 -6.71
C SER A 554 -10.67 -29.54 -7.24
N PHE A 555 -10.32 -29.91 -8.48
CA PHE A 555 -9.12 -29.41 -9.15
C PHE A 555 -9.19 -27.89 -9.39
N LEU A 556 -10.31 -27.38 -9.89
CA LEU A 556 -10.56 -25.94 -10.06
C LEU A 556 -10.45 -25.18 -8.73
N ARG A 557 -11.04 -25.72 -7.65
CA ARG A 557 -10.95 -25.15 -6.29
C ARG A 557 -9.49 -24.98 -5.87
N MET A 558 -8.70 -26.04 -5.97
CA MET A 558 -7.30 -26.05 -5.58
C MET A 558 -6.47 -25.03 -6.38
N ARG A 559 -6.61 -25.03 -7.71
CA ARG A 559 -5.88 -24.09 -8.58
C ARG A 559 -6.26 -22.63 -8.32
N PHE A 560 -7.55 -22.36 -8.09
CA PHE A 560 -8.04 -21.02 -7.78
C PHE A 560 -7.55 -20.54 -6.40
N GLU A 561 -7.51 -21.42 -5.39
CA GLU A 561 -6.94 -21.08 -4.07
C GLU A 561 -5.44 -20.77 -4.15
N ILE A 562 -4.69 -21.48 -4.99
CA ILE A 562 -3.26 -21.20 -5.24
C ILE A 562 -3.07 -19.79 -5.84
N LEU A 563 -3.91 -19.40 -6.80
CA LEU A 563 -3.88 -18.06 -7.41
C LEU A 563 -4.11 -16.96 -6.35
N LEU A 564 -5.01 -17.19 -5.40
CA LEU A 564 -5.30 -16.23 -4.32
C LEU A 564 -4.16 -16.11 -3.30
N GLN A 565 -3.40 -17.19 -3.05
CA GLN A 565 -2.35 -17.28 -2.01
C GLN A 565 -0.93 -16.90 -2.48
N ARG A 566 -0.76 -16.39 -3.70
CA ARG A 566 0.55 -16.07 -4.27
C ARG A 566 1.39 -15.17 -3.33
N PRO A 567 2.64 -15.54 -3.01
CA PRO A 567 3.57 -14.67 -2.29
C PRO A 567 4.05 -13.56 -3.23
N CYS A 568 4.00 -12.31 -2.76
CA CYS A 568 4.60 -11.16 -3.43
C CYS A 568 6.01 -10.93 -2.87
N GLU A 569 6.96 -10.53 -3.71
CA GLU A 569 8.38 -10.35 -3.32
C GLU A 569 8.57 -9.21 -2.31
N ASP A 570 7.67 -8.24 -2.31
CA ASP A 570 7.52 -7.24 -1.25
C ASP A 570 6.43 -7.70 -0.27
N ALA A 571 6.60 -7.51 1.04
CA ALA A 571 5.63 -7.92 2.06
C ALA A 571 4.20 -7.32 1.90
N ALA A 572 3.98 -6.45 0.90
CA ALA A 572 2.69 -5.91 0.49
C ALA A 572 2.14 -6.68 -0.74
N LYS A 573 0.90 -7.18 -0.65
CA LYS A 573 0.20 -7.83 -1.76
C LYS A 573 0.07 -6.87 -2.95
N SER A 574 0.19 -7.38 -4.18
CA SER A 574 0.01 -6.54 -5.37
C SER A 574 -1.43 -5.98 -5.43
N PRO A 575 -1.64 -4.78 -6.00
CA PRO A 575 -2.97 -4.19 -6.13
C PRO A 575 -3.95 -5.12 -6.86
N GLY A 576 -3.46 -5.79 -7.93
CA GLY A 576 -4.18 -6.83 -8.63
C GLY A 576 -4.70 -7.91 -7.68
N GLN A 577 -3.80 -8.52 -6.92
CA GLN A 577 -4.16 -9.60 -5.99
C GLN A 577 -5.16 -9.11 -4.94
N MET A 578 -4.99 -7.88 -4.42
CA MET A 578 -5.95 -7.29 -3.49
C MET A 578 -7.35 -7.15 -4.10
N LEU A 579 -7.48 -6.74 -5.35
CA LEU A 579 -8.78 -6.65 -6.03
C LEU A 579 -9.40 -8.03 -6.24
N LEU A 580 -8.62 -9.02 -6.69
CA LEU A 580 -9.13 -10.37 -6.89
C LEU A 580 -9.57 -11.00 -5.55
N MET A 581 -8.78 -10.81 -4.50
CA MET A 581 -9.12 -11.22 -3.14
C MET A 581 -10.36 -10.47 -2.61
N GLY A 582 -10.44 -9.16 -2.81
CA GLY A 582 -11.59 -8.35 -2.41
C GLY A 582 -12.86 -8.79 -3.13
N PHE A 583 -12.77 -9.05 -4.43
CA PHE A 583 -13.88 -9.55 -5.23
C PHE A 583 -14.31 -10.94 -4.77
N ASN A 584 -13.37 -11.84 -4.50
CA ASN A 584 -13.65 -13.18 -3.96
C ASN A 584 -14.25 -13.13 -2.55
N GLY A 585 -13.76 -12.22 -1.70
CA GLY A 585 -14.23 -12.03 -0.33
C GLY A 585 -15.72 -11.68 -0.24
N LEU A 586 -16.26 -10.96 -1.23
CA LEU A 586 -17.70 -10.67 -1.32
C LEU A 586 -18.54 -11.96 -1.45
N PHE A 587 -18.05 -12.96 -2.18
CA PHE A 587 -18.73 -14.26 -2.33
C PHE A 587 -18.48 -15.19 -1.14
N GLU A 588 -17.28 -15.17 -0.55
CA GLU A 588 -16.97 -15.99 0.63
C GLU A 588 -17.82 -15.58 1.85
N LYS A 589 -18.06 -14.28 2.03
CA LYS A 589 -18.98 -13.79 3.08
C LYS A 589 -20.35 -14.46 2.98
N LEU A 590 -20.92 -14.52 1.77
CA LEU A 590 -22.21 -15.19 1.53
C LEU A 590 -22.17 -16.69 1.86
N GLN A 591 -21.08 -17.37 1.49
CA GLN A 591 -20.91 -18.79 1.76
C GLN A 591 -20.80 -19.09 3.26
N VAL A 592 -20.07 -18.26 4.01
CA VAL A 592 -19.92 -18.38 5.48
C VAL A 592 -21.26 -18.16 6.17
N GLU A 593 -21.97 -17.08 5.85
CA GLU A 593 -23.28 -16.77 6.44
C GLU A 593 -24.31 -17.88 6.15
N ARG A 594 -24.33 -18.42 4.93
CA ARG A 594 -25.20 -19.53 4.55
C ARG A 594 -24.87 -20.81 5.31
N SER A 595 -23.59 -21.14 5.44
CA SER A 595 -23.14 -22.35 6.16
C SER A 595 -23.53 -22.27 7.64
N GLN A 596 -23.37 -21.09 8.25
CA GLN A 596 -23.80 -20.82 9.62
C GLN A 596 -25.31 -20.84 9.81
N LEU A 597 -26.10 -20.39 8.83
CA LEU A 597 -27.57 -20.47 8.87
C LEU A 597 -28.02 -21.93 8.81
N THR A 598 -27.44 -22.68 7.87
CA THR A 598 -27.86 -24.05 7.59
C THR A 598 -27.50 -24.98 8.75
N SER A 599 -26.33 -24.79 9.38
CA SER A 599 -25.94 -25.57 10.57
C SER A 599 -26.89 -25.34 11.74
N THR A 600 -27.30 -24.09 12.00
CA THR A 600 -28.25 -23.78 13.07
C THR A 600 -29.66 -24.28 12.74
N LEU A 601 -30.10 -24.18 11.49
CA LEU A 601 -31.42 -24.65 11.07
C LEU A 601 -31.54 -26.19 11.14
N CYS A 602 -30.49 -26.93 10.76
CA CYS A 602 -30.45 -28.39 10.90
C CYS A 602 -30.40 -28.86 12.37
N GLY A 603 -29.95 -28.01 13.30
CA GLY A 603 -29.92 -28.32 14.73
C GLY A 603 -31.27 -28.15 15.45
N LEU A 604 -32.29 -27.58 14.81
CA LEU A 604 -33.60 -27.36 15.41
C LEU A 604 -34.45 -28.63 15.39
N VAL A 605 -34.76 -29.18 16.57
CA VAL A 605 -35.65 -30.34 16.73
C VAL A 605 -37.10 -29.87 16.75
N THR A 606 -37.87 -30.17 15.71
CA THR A 606 -39.30 -29.84 15.62
C THR A 606 -40.17 -31.09 15.76
N PRO A 607 -41.30 -31.03 16.50
CA PRO A 607 -42.26 -32.12 16.57
C PRO A 607 -42.80 -32.52 15.17
N PRO A 608 -42.99 -33.82 14.89
CA PRO A 608 -43.43 -34.29 13.57
C PRO A 608 -44.83 -33.80 13.19
N SER A 609 -45.69 -33.54 14.17
CA SER A 609 -47.04 -32.99 13.99
C SER A 609 -47.02 -31.59 13.37
N TRP A 610 -45.99 -30.78 13.63
CA TRP A 610 -45.88 -29.40 13.11
C TRP A 610 -45.74 -29.35 11.59
N LYS A 611 -45.32 -30.44 10.95
CA LYS A 611 -45.30 -30.54 9.48
C LYS A 611 -46.68 -30.37 8.86
N LYS A 612 -47.78 -30.44 9.62
CA LYS A 612 -49.16 -30.23 9.15
C LYS A 612 -49.59 -28.76 9.12
N VAL A 613 -48.77 -27.84 9.65
CA VAL A 613 -49.02 -26.40 9.57
C VAL A 613 -48.90 -25.95 8.12
N ASP A 614 -49.88 -25.20 7.62
CA ASP A 614 -50.00 -24.80 6.22
C ASP A 614 -48.76 -24.08 5.65
N GLN A 615 -48.24 -23.08 6.37
CA GLN A 615 -47.05 -22.33 5.96
C GLN A 615 -45.77 -23.20 5.98
N LEU A 616 -45.69 -24.22 6.85
CA LEU A 616 -44.58 -25.19 6.86
C LEU A 616 -44.70 -26.18 5.69
N LEU A 617 -45.91 -26.60 5.33
CA LEU A 617 -46.13 -27.46 4.15
C LEU A 617 -45.74 -26.76 2.85
N GLU A 618 -46.16 -25.51 2.67
CA GLU A 618 -45.86 -24.73 1.47
C GLU A 618 -44.35 -24.45 1.32
N THR A 619 -43.66 -24.18 2.43
CA THR A 619 -42.21 -23.89 2.42
C THR A 619 -41.36 -25.14 2.25
N ASN A 620 -41.77 -26.30 2.78
CA ASN A 620 -41.07 -27.57 2.57
C ASN A 620 -40.93 -27.95 1.08
N MET A 621 -41.89 -27.55 0.24
CA MET A 621 -41.81 -27.75 -1.21
C MET A 621 -40.68 -26.91 -1.85
N LEU A 622 -40.33 -25.77 -1.24
CA LEU A 622 -39.29 -24.86 -1.71
C LEU A 622 -37.90 -25.21 -1.14
N THR A 623 -37.83 -25.71 0.11
CA THR A 623 -36.55 -25.93 0.83
C THR A 623 -35.92 -27.31 0.69
N ALA A 624 -36.59 -28.27 0.04
CA ALA A 624 -36.13 -29.66 -0.10
C ALA A 624 -34.71 -29.81 -0.67
N LEU A 625 -34.25 -28.84 -1.48
CA LEU A 625 -32.92 -28.80 -2.09
C LEU A 625 -31.82 -28.32 -1.13
N VAL A 626 -32.18 -27.46 -0.17
CA VAL A 626 -31.24 -26.71 0.67
C VAL A 626 -30.88 -27.49 1.94
N LEU A 627 -31.86 -28.23 2.49
CA LEU A 627 -31.72 -28.91 3.78
C LEU A 627 -31.04 -30.29 3.70
N ASN A 628 -31.03 -30.95 2.54
CA ASN A 628 -30.38 -32.25 2.36
C ASN A 628 -28.85 -32.08 2.20
N GLU A 629 -28.07 -32.85 2.95
CA GLU A 629 -26.60 -32.76 2.98
C GLU A 629 -25.95 -33.14 1.64
N ALA A 630 -26.47 -34.17 0.97
CA ALA A 630 -25.94 -34.63 -0.31
C ALA A 630 -26.19 -33.63 -1.46
N THR A 631 -27.30 -32.89 -1.41
CA THR A 631 -27.61 -31.85 -2.41
C THR A 631 -26.86 -30.55 -2.11
N ARG A 632 -26.51 -30.30 -0.83
CA ARG A 632 -25.78 -29.11 -0.39
C ARG A 632 -24.35 -29.05 -0.93
N SER A 633 -23.60 -30.15 -0.87
CA SER A 633 -22.23 -30.21 -1.37
C SER A 633 -22.16 -29.94 -2.88
N VAL A 634 -23.06 -30.53 -3.66
CA VAL A 634 -23.16 -30.29 -5.11
C VAL A 634 -23.59 -28.85 -5.40
N THR A 635 -24.45 -28.27 -4.56
CA THR A 635 -24.86 -26.86 -4.70
C THR A 635 -23.67 -25.92 -4.42
N GLU A 636 -22.79 -26.25 -3.47
CA GLU A 636 -21.53 -25.52 -3.24
C GLU A 636 -20.59 -25.59 -4.45
N ASP A 637 -20.45 -26.77 -5.02
CA ASP A 637 -19.65 -26.99 -6.23
C ASP A 637 -20.19 -26.13 -7.40
N ILE A 638 -21.52 -26.07 -7.60
CA ILE A 638 -22.14 -25.22 -8.62
C ILE A 638 -21.81 -23.74 -8.41
N PHE A 639 -21.93 -23.22 -7.18
CA PHE A 639 -21.70 -21.80 -6.91
C PHE A 639 -20.21 -21.42 -6.93
N LEU A 640 -19.30 -22.35 -6.63
CA LEU A 640 -17.87 -22.15 -6.87
C LEU A 640 -17.59 -21.92 -8.36
N VAL A 641 -18.10 -22.81 -9.22
CA VAL A 641 -17.93 -22.69 -10.69
C VAL A 641 -18.58 -21.41 -11.20
N LYS A 642 -19.77 -21.06 -10.68
CA LYS A 642 -20.46 -19.83 -11.04
C LYS A 642 -19.70 -18.57 -10.61
N ARG A 643 -19.08 -18.59 -9.43
CA ARG A 643 -18.23 -17.50 -8.93
C ARG A 643 -17.05 -17.24 -9.88
N ILE A 644 -16.33 -18.31 -10.24
CA ILE A 644 -15.19 -18.22 -11.17
C ILE A 644 -15.66 -17.72 -12.54
N GLN A 645 -16.77 -18.25 -13.07
CA GLN A 645 -17.37 -17.76 -14.33
C GLN A 645 -17.72 -16.28 -14.26
N THR A 646 -18.33 -15.84 -13.15
CA THR A 646 -18.74 -14.44 -12.96
C THR A 646 -17.53 -13.50 -13.00
N MET A 647 -16.43 -13.87 -12.33
CA MET A 647 -15.18 -13.12 -12.36
C MET A 647 -14.55 -13.10 -13.76
N GLN A 648 -14.51 -14.25 -14.43
CA GLN A 648 -13.96 -14.39 -15.78
C GLN A 648 -14.72 -13.53 -16.80
N GLU A 649 -16.06 -13.65 -16.85
CA GLU A 649 -16.91 -12.87 -17.74
C GLU A 649 -16.73 -11.37 -17.50
N PHE A 650 -16.67 -10.96 -16.23
CA PHE A 650 -16.46 -9.57 -15.86
C PHE A 650 -15.11 -9.02 -16.34
N PHE A 651 -14.01 -9.72 -16.06
CA PHE A 651 -12.67 -9.27 -16.47
C PHE A 651 -12.51 -9.27 -17.99
N GLN A 652 -13.14 -10.20 -18.71
CA GLN A 652 -13.17 -10.18 -20.17
C GLN A 652 -13.89 -8.95 -20.72
N LEU A 653 -15.02 -8.54 -20.13
CA LEU A 653 -15.70 -7.29 -20.50
C LEU A 653 -14.83 -6.05 -20.19
N CYS A 654 -14.15 -6.02 -19.05
CA CYS A 654 -13.20 -4.94 -18.72
C CYS A 654 -12.03 -4.88 -19.71
N HIS A 655 -11.51 -6.03 -20.12
CA HIS A 655 -10.42 -6.13 -21.10
C HIS A 655 -10.86 -5.62 -22.49
N GLN A 656 -12.09 -5.95 -22.91
CA GLN A 656 -12.69 -5.40 -24.14
C GLN A 656 -12.86 -3.88 -24.06
N ALA A 657 -13.33 -3.35 -22.92
CA ALA A 657 -13.44 -1.92 -22.69
C ALA A 657 -12.07 -1.20 -22.77
N GLY A 658 -11.03 -1.80 -22.19
CA GLY A 658 -9.66 -1.26 -22.24
C GLY A 658 -9.10 -1.20 -23.67
N LYS A 659 -9.33 -2.26 -24.46
CA LYS A 659 -8.97 -2.30 -25.89
C LYS A 659 -9.70 -1.22 -26.70
N ALA A 660 -11.02 -1.11 -26.52
CA ALA A 660 -11.84 -0.10 -27.20
C ALA A 660 -11.39 1.33 -26.88
N PHE A 661 -11.03 1.62 -25.62
CA PHE A 661 -10.48 2.91 -25.21
C PHE A 661 -9.20 3.30 -25.97
N ARG A 662 -8.33 2.32 -26.28
CA ARG A 662 -7.09 2.53 -27.02
C ARG A 662 -7.30 2.67 -28.54
N GLY A 663 -8.53 2.52 -29.03
CA GLY A 663 -8.80 2.47 -30.46
C GLY A 663 -8.38 1.15 -31.10
N VAL A 664 -8.34 0.06 -30.31
CA VAL A 664 -8.01 -1.29 -30.77
C VAL A 664 -9.22 -2.20 -30.56
N GLY A 665 -9.68 -2.88 -31.61
CA GLY A 665 -10.81 -3.82 -31.51
C GLY A 665 -12.18 -3.16 -31.71
N ALA A 666 -13.24 -3.79 -31.19
CA ALA A 666 -14.61 -3.32 -31.41
C ALA A 666 -14.90 -2.04 -30.59
N PRO A 667 -15.44 -0.98 -31.20
CA PRO A 667 -15.73 0.30 -30.53
C PRO A 667 -17.02 0.23 -29.72
N VAL A 668 -17.10 -0.73 -28.78
CA VAL A 668 -18.27 -0.95 -27.94
C VAL A 668 -18.02 -0.39 -26.55
N VAL A 669 -18.86 0.56 -26.13
CA VAL A 669 -18.92 0.98 -24.73
C VAL A 669 -19.78 -0.02 -23.97
N HIS A 670 -19.25 -0.53 -22.88
CA HIS A 670 -20.00 -1.39 -21.97
C HIS A 670 -20.61 -0.53 -20.87
N ASP A 671 -21.95 -0.40 -20.86
CA ASP A 671 -22.67 0.26 -19.78
C ASP A 671 -22.56 -0.54 -18.47
N ASP A 672 -22.77 0.13 -17.34
CA ASP A 672 -22.70 -0.50 -16.01
C ASP A 672 -23.72 -1.62 -15.84
N GLU A 673 -24.86 -1.53 -16.52
CA GLU A 673 -25.84 -2.61 -16.51
C GLU A 673 -25.32 -3.86 -17.23
N ARG A 674 -24.49 -3.70 -18.26
CA ARG A 674 -23.84 -4.81 -18.97
C ARG A 674 -22.67 -5.36 -18.18
N LEU A 675 -21.88 -4.50 -17.55
CA LEU A 675 -20.74 -4.90 -16.69
C LEU A 675 -21.20 -5.59 -15.41
N ASN A 676 -22.35 -5.19 -14.85
CA ASN A 676 -22.96 -5.80 -13.66
C ASN A 676 -23.85 -7.02 -13.99
N LYS A 677 -24.08 -7.32 -15.27
CA LYS A 677 -24.92 -8.45 -15.69
C LYS A 677 -24.46 -9.80 -15.12
N PRO A 678 -23.15 -10.14 -15.08
CA PRO A 678 -22.68 -11.40 -14.50
C PRO A 678 -23.07 -11.52 -13.02
N ILE A 679 -22.93 -10.45 -12.24
CA ILE A 679 -23.27 -10.43 -10.82
C ILE A 679 -24.77 -10.55 -10.59
N ARG A 680 -25.60 -9.82 -11.36
CA ARG A 680 -27.07 -9.95 -11.25
C ARG A 680 -27.56 -11.35 -11.58
N ARG A 681 -26.90 -12.03 -12.53
CA ARG A 681 -27.17 -13.45 -12.82
C ARG A 681 -26.79 -14.34 -11.66
N PHE A 682 -25.61 -14.12 -11.06
CA PHE A 682 -25.18 -14.83 -9.87
C PHE A 682 -26.17 -14.65 -8.72
N THR A 683 -26.58 -13.42 -8.40
CA THR A 683 -27.48 -13.15 -7.26
C THR A 683 -28.88 -13.74 -7.46
N ALA A 684 -29.43 -13.67 -8.68
CA ALA A 684 -30.71 -14.29 -9.00
C ALA A 684 -30.65 -15.83 -8.86
N GLU A 685 -29.63 -16.46 -9.44
CA GLU A 685 -29.47 -17.92 -9.34
C GLU A 685 -29.17 -18.37 -7.90
N TYR A 686 -28.42 -17.55 -7.14
CA TYR A 686 -28.13 -17.78 -5.72
C TYR A 686 -29.42 -17.81 -4.90
N VAL A 687 -30.23 -16.75 -4.93
CA VAL A 687 -31.49 -16.73 -4.17
C VAL A 687 -32.40 -17.88 -4.59
N SER A 688 -32.58 -18.09 -5.90
CA SER A 688 -33.47 -19.12 -6.45
C SER A 688 -33.14 -20.54 -5.97
N ARG A 689 -31.85 -20.86 -5.77
CA ARG A 689 -31.39 -22.21 -5.42
C ARG A 689 -31.07 -22.38 -3.94
N THR A 690 -30.74 -21.32 -3.20
CA THR A 690 -30.25 -21.44 -1.81
C THR A 690 -31.10 -20.77 -0.75
N MET A 691 -31.93 -19.78 -1.10
CA MET A 691 -32.67 -18.98 -0.11
C MET A 691 -34.18 -19.18 -0.14
N LEU A 692 -34.77 -19.53 -1.29
CA LEU A 692 -36.21 -19.70 -1.41
C LEU A 692 -36.75 -20.75 -0.42
N GLY A 693 -37.74 -20.34 0.37
CA GLY A 693 -38.42 -21.14 1.39
C GLY A 693 -37.70 -21.15 2.74
N VAL A 694 -36.40 -20.82 2.80
CA VAL A 694 -35.58 -20.97 4.02
C VAL A 694 -36.01 -19.96 5.09
N THR A 695 -36.16 -18.69 4.71
CA THR A 695 -36.59 -17.62 5.63
C THR A 695 -38.01 -17.89 6.13
N SER A 696 -38.92 -18.26 5.23
CA SER A 696 -40.31 -18.52 5.60
C SER A 696 -40.52 -19.77 6.44
N GLN A 697 -39.74 -20.83 6.18
CA GLN A 697 -39.74 -22.03 7.01
C GLN A 697 -39.20 -21.71 8.41
N THR A 698 -38.08 -20.99 8.47
CA THR A 698 -37.47 -20.58 9.76
C THR A 698 -38.45 -19.73 10.57
N LEU A 699 -39.18 -18.81 9.92
CA LEU A 699 -40.16 -17.96 10.60
C LEU A 699 -41.37 -18.75 11.07
N ALA A 700 -41.88 -19.69 10.28
CA ALA A 700 -43.00 -20.53 10.70
C ALA A 700 -42.62 -21.45 11.89
N ILE A 701 -41.39 -21.98 11.91
CA ILE A 701 -40.84 -22.71 13.07
C ILE A 701 -40.72 -21.76 14.28
N ALA A 702 -40.22 -20.53 14.09
CA ALA A 702 -40.11 -19.52 15.14
C ALA A 702 -41.46 -19.21 15.78
N LEU A 703 -42.49 -19.02 14.96
CA LEU A 703 -43.84 -18.73 15.42
C LEU A 703 -44.40 -19.88 16.26
N CYS A 704 -44.15 -21.15 15.88
CA CYS A 704 -44.58 -22.29 16.69
C CYS A 704 -43.90 -22.31 18.07
N PHE A 705 -42.58 -22.18 18.13
CA PHE A 705 -41.85 -22.12 19.41
C PHE A 705 -42.24 -20.91 20.28
N LEU A 706 -42.46 -19.75 19.67
CA LEU A 706 -42.88 -18.54 20.37
C LEU A 706 -44.31 -18.65 20.91
N LEU A 707 -45.20 -19.35 20.20
CA LEU A 707 -46.56 -19.66 20.70
C LEU A 707 -46.53 -20.64 21.87
N GLU A 708 -45.64 -21.66 21.84
CA GLU A 708 -45.43 -22.56 22.99
C GLU A 708 -44.89 -21.80 24.21
N ARG A 709 -43.95 -20.87 24.01
CA ARG A 709 -43.42 -19.99 25.06
C ARG A 709 -44.50 -19.14 25.75
N LEU A 710 -45.57 -18.80 25.03
CA LEU A 710 -46.73 -18.07 25.57
C LEU A 710 -47.77 -18.99 26.25
N GLY A 711 -47.50 -20.29 26.35
CA GLY A 711 -48.34 -21.25 27.07
C GLY A 711 -49.45 -21.90 26.23
N LEU A 712 -49.37 -21.82 24.90
CA LEU A 712 -50.24 -22.59 23.99
C LEU A 712 -49.62 -23.98 23.75
N ASN A 713 -50.37 -25.05 23.98
CA ASN A 713 -49.94 -26.39 23.56
C ASN A 713 -50.15 -26.55 22.04
N VAL A 714 -49.18 -26.08 21.24
CA VAL A 714 -49.24 -26.08 19.78
C VAL A 714 -49.43 -27.51 19.25
N THR A 715 -48.72 -28.48 19.82
CA THR A 715 -48.82 -29.89 19.40
C THR A 715 -50.22 -30.47 19.65
N GLY A 716 -50.82 -30.22 20.82
CA GLY A 716 -52.18 -30.66 21.14
C GLY A 716 -53.25 -30.01 20.26
N GLU A 717 -53.16 -28.70 20.01
CA GLU A 717 -54.12 -27.99 19.15
C GLU A 717 -54.05 -28.43 17.68
N ILE A 718 -52.87 -28.86 17.21
CA ILE A 718 -52.71 -29.45 15.88
C ILE A 718 -53.36 -30.84 15.82
N GLU A 719 -53.15 -31.68 16.84
CA GLU A 719 -53.69 -33.04 16.91
C GLU A 719 -55.22 -33.06 17.07
N ASP A 720 -55.79 -32.17 17.89
CA ASP A 720 -57.24 -32.04 18.11
C ASP A 720 -58.00 -31.59 16.85
N ARG A 721 -57.38 -30.76 16.02
CA ARG A 721 -57.99 -30.26 14.76
C ARG A 721 -57.84 -31.23 13.60
N ASP A 722 -56.84 -32.11 13.64
CA ASP A 722 -56.59 -33.14 12.62
C ASP A 722 -57.72 -34.18 12.54
N VAL A 723 -58.51 -34.31 13.61
CA VAL A 723 -59.67 -35.22 13.69
C VAL A 723 -60.89 -34.69 12.91
N ASN A 724 -61.01 -33.37 12.69
CA ASN A 724 -62.29 -32.79 12.25
C ASN A 724 -62.32 -32.18 10.84
N VAL A 725 -61.22 -31.66 10.26
CA VAL A 725 -61.23 -31.16 8.86
C VAL A 725 -59.82 -31.19 8.23
N GLY A 726 -59.63 -32.00 7.19
CA GLY A 726 -58.75 -31.68 6.06
C GLY A 726 -57.25 -31.47 6.29
N GLY A 727 -56.60 -32.18 7.22
CA GLY A 727 -55.14 -32.44 7.23
C GLY A 727 -54.16 -31.26 7.20
N LYS A 728 -54.61 -29.99 7.25
CA LYS A 728 -53.81 -28.77 7.28
C LYS A 728 -54.32 -27.82 8.36
N VAL A 729 -53.43 -27.32 9.19
CA VAL A 729 -53.76 -26.36 10.25
C VAL A 729 -53.21 -24.98 9.88
N PRO A 730 -54.07 -23.95 9.67
CA PRO A 730 -53.60 -22.61 9.40
C PRO A 730 -52.83 -22.00 10.56
N LEU A 731 -51.62 -21.48 10.32
CA LEU A 731 -50.83 -20.81 11.36
C LEU A 731 -51.55 -19.57 11.93
N GLU A 732 -52.35 -18.88 11.11
CA GLU A 732 -53.18 -17.76 11.53
C GLU A 732 -54.21 -18.17 12.60
N ASP A 733 -54.77 -19.38 12.51
CA ASP A 733 -55.74 -19.88 13.48
C ASP A 733 -55.08 -20.19 14.83
N LEU A 734 -53.83 -20.66 14.83
CA LEU A 734 -53.04 -20.86 16.05
C LEU A 734 -52.72 -19.53 16.74
N CYS A 735 -52.33 -18.49 15.98
CA CYS A 735 -52.14 -17.14 16.51
C CYS A 735 -53.45 -16.57 17.09
N ARG A 736 -54.58 -16.71 16.39
CA ARG A 736 -55.90 -16.28 16.87
C ARG A 736 -56.28 -17.01 18.16
N ARG A 737 -56.04 -18.32 18.21
CA ARG A 737 -56.33 -19.13 19.40
C ARG A 737 -55.50 -18.71 20.62
N ALA A 738 -54.23 -18.35 20.44
CA ALA A 738 -53.40 -17.82 21.52
C ALA A 738 -53.96 -16.51 22.10
N ILE A 739 -54.50 -15.62 21.25
CA ILE A 739 -55.19 -14.40 21.69
C ILE A 739 -56.45 -14.75 22.47
N ASP A 740 -57.30 -15.64 21.94
CA ASP A 740 -58.55 -16.05 22.58
C ASP A 740 -58.30 -16.69 23.96
N VAL A 741 -57.32 -17.60 24.06
CA VAL A 741 -56.93 -18.24 25.33
C VAL A 741 -56.42 -17.22 26.34
N SER A 742 -55.66 -16.21 25.89
CA SER A 742 -55.13 -15.16 26.74
C SER A 742 -56.22 -14.21 27.25
N LEU A 743 -57.23 -13.91 26.41
CA LEU A 743 -58.40 -13.14 26.79
C LEU A 743 -59.30 -13.92 27.76
N HIS A 744 -59.56 -15.19 27.50
CA HIS A 744 -60.36 -16.05 28.38
C HIS A 744 -59.72 -16.24 29.76
N LYS A 745 -58.38 -16.33 29.84
CA LYS A 745 -57.62 -16.42 31.10
C LYS A 745 -57.40 -15.06 31.78
N ASN A 746 -57.96 -13.96 31.25
CA ASN A 746 -57.77 -12.58 31.73
C ASN A 746 -56.30 -12.11 31.80
N LEU A 747 -55.42 -12.70 30.98
CA LEU A 747 -54.01 -12.36 30.90
C LEU A 747 -53.76 -11.09 30.07
N THR A 748 -54.68 -10.73 29.17
CA THR A 748 -54.68 -9.49 28.37
C THR A 748 -56.09 -8.88 28.28
N THR A 749 -56.23 -7.70 27.65
CA THR A 749 -57.53 -7.06 27.39
C THR A 749 -57.70 -6.75 25.90
N ASN A 750 -58.94 -6.73 25.41
CA ASN A 750 -59.25 -6.35 24.03
C ASN A 750 -58.74 -4.95 23.67
N HIS A 751 -58.79 -4.02 24.62
CA HIS A 751 -58.26 -2.67 24.45
C HIS A 751 -56.73 -2.67 24.25
N ALA A 752 -56.01 -3.41 25.09
CA ALA A 752 -54.55 -3.53 24.96
C ALA A 752 -54.12 -4.19 23.64
N VAL A 753 -54.85 -5.22 23.18
CA VAL A 753 -54.61 -5.89 21.90
C VAL A 753 -54.88 -4.94 20.71
N SER A 754 -55.96 -4.15 20.76
CA SER A 754 -56.27 -3.17 19.71
C SER A 754 -55.22 -2.05 19.64
N GLN A 755 -54.73 -1.55 20.78
CA GLN A 755 -53.68 -0.54 20.82
C GLN A 755 -52.33 -1.08 20.36
N ALA A 756 -51.95 -2.29 20.78
CA ALA A 756 -50.76 -2.96 20.26
C ALA A 756 -50.85 -3.18 18.74
N SER A 757 -52.03 -3.55 18.22
CA SER A 757 -52.26 -3.74 16.78
C SER A 757 -52.09 -2.46 15.97
N SER A 758 -52.54 -1.31 16.48
CA SER A 758 -52.34 -0.04 15.76
C SER A 758 -50.86 0.35 15.74
N LEU A 759 -50.16 0.25 16.88
CA LEU A 759 -48.73 0.54 16.98
C LEU A 759 -47.89 -0.38 16.07
N SER A 760 -48.19 -1.68 16.03
CA SER A 760 -47.49 -2.64 15.17
C SER A 760 -47.70 -2.34 13.68
N ASN A 761 -48.92 -2.00 13.26
CA ASN A 761 -49.19 -1.64 11.86
C ASN A 761 -48.49 -0.33 11.45
N THR A 762 -48.45 0.66 12.35
CA THR A 762 -47.71 1.91 12.13
C THR A 762 -46.21 1.66 12.00
N LEU A 763 -45.62 0.81 12.85
CA LEU A 763 -44.21 0.39 12.75
C LEU A 763 -43.91 -0.24 11.39
N GLN A 764 -44.72 -1.20 10.93
CA GLN A 764 -44.52 -1.87 9.63
C GLN A 764 -44.52 -0.85 8.47
N GLY A 765 -45.45 0.11 8.50
CA GLY A 765 -45.54 1.16 7.49
C GLY A 765 -44.32 2.09 7.47
N ILE A 766 -43.92 2.59 8.64
CA ILE A 766 -42.77 3.51 8.78
C ILE A 766 -41.46 2.79 8.39
N TYR A 767 -41.25 1.56 8.85
CA TYR A 767 -40.07 0.77 8.53
C TYR A 767 -39.89 0.63 7.01
N ARG A 768 -40.98 0.26 6.30
CA ARG A 768 -40.95 0.10 4.85
C ARG A 768 -40.64 1.41 4.12
N GLN A 769 -41.19 2.54 4.58
CA GLN A 769 -40.90 3.87 4.02
C GLN A 769 -39.43 4.26 4.23
N ARG A 770 -38.88 4.02 5.42
CA ARG A 770 -37.49 4.31 5.79
C ARG A 770 -36.48 3.53 4.93
N GLU A 771 -36.69 2.23 4.75
CA GLU A 771 -35.81 1.38 3.94
C GLU A 771 -35.92 1.73 2.45
N LYS A 772 -37.15 1.95 1.93
CA LYS A 772 -37.39 2.37 0.54
C LYS A 772 -36.69 3.69 0.22
N ALA A 773 -36.76 4.67 1.12
CA ALA A 773 -36.06 5.94 0.98
C ALA A 773 -34.53 5.77 0.89
N THR A 774 -33.97 4.88 1.72
CA THR A 774 -32.52 4.59 1.72
C THR A 774 -32.07 3.97 0.40
N LEU A 775 -32.80 2.99 -0.12
CA LEU A 775 -32.48 2.31 -1.39
C LEU A 775 -32.61 3.25 -2.61
N ILE A 776 -33.59 4.16 -2.60
CA ILE A 776 -33.77 5.14 -3.68
C ILE A 776 -32.58 6.10 -3.75
N ILE A 777 -32.12 6.60 -2.59
CA ILE A 777 -30.92 7.46 -2.52
C ILE A 777 -29.70 6.69 -3.03
N GLN A 778 -29.47 5.47 -2.54
CA GLN A 778 -28.33 4.64 -2.98
C GLN A 778 -28.34 4.38 -4.50
N ASN A 779 -29.50 4.13 -5.10
CA ASN A 779 -29.62 3.95 -6.53
C ASN A 779 -29.32 5.24 -7.31
N ALA A 780 -29.82 6.38 -6.84
CA ALA A 780 -29.51 7.68 -7.45
C ALA A 780 -27.99 7.98 -7.38
N ASP A 781 -27.36 7.73 -6.24
CA ASP A 781 -25.90 7.86 -6.06
C ASP A 781 -25.14 6.95 -7.04
N ALA A 782 -25.54 5.68 -7.17
CA ALA A 782 -24.94 4.74 -8.12
C ALA A 782 -25.04 5.23 -9.58
N LYS A 783 -26.18 5.80 -9.98
CA LYS A 783 -26.34 6.39 -11.33
C LYS A 783 -25.50 7.66 -11.51
N ASN A 784 -25.34 8.46 -10.46
CA ASN A 784 -24.46 9.62 -10.49
C ASN A 784 -22.99 9.21 -10.64
N PHE A 785 -22.52 8.20 -9.90
CA PHE A 785 -21.16 7.65 -10.05
C PHE A 785 -20.89 7.08 -11.45
N CYS A 786 -21.89 6.41 -12.04
CA CYS A 786 -21.82 5.93 -13.41
C CYS A 786 -21.61 7.10 -14.40
N LEU A 787 -22.41 8.16 -14.27
CA LEU A 787 -22.32 9.34 -15.13
C LEU A 787 -20.96 10.04 -15.00
N THR A 788 -20.50 10.31 -13.78
CA THR A 788 -19.22 11.00 -13.56
C THR A 788 -18.06 10.17 -14.11
N ARG A 789 -18.05 8.85 -13.91
CA ARG A 789 -17.03 7.96 -14.47
C ARG A 789 -17.03 7.97 -16.00
N LEU A 790 -18.18 7.91 -16.65
CA LEU A 790 -18.28 7.98 -18.12
C LEU A 790 -17.80 9.33 -18.66
N GLN A 791 -18.10 10.44 -17.98
CA GLN A 791 -17.62 11.77 -18.35
C GLN A 791 -16.10 11.91 -18.22
N VAL A 792 -15.51 11.38 -17.14
CA VAL A 792 -14.06 11.32 -16.95
C VAL A 792 -13.41 10.44 -18.02
N LEU A 793 -14.01 9.29 -18.32
CA LEU A 793 -13.54 8.37 -19.37
C LEU A 793 -13.56 9.03 -20.76
N LEU A 794 -14.63 9.75 -21.10
CA LEU A 794 -14.71 10.51 -22.36
C LEU A 794 -13.65 11.61 -22.43
N THR A 795 -13.41 12.31 -21.32
CA THR A 795 -12.38 13.35 -21.24
C THR A 795 -10.99 12.75 -21.42
N ALA A 796 -10.68 11.66 -20.71
CA ALA A 796 -9.41 10.96 -20.82
C ALA A 796 -9.20 10.37 -22.22
N HIS A 797 -10.22 9.78 -22.84
CA HIS A 797 -10.16 9.26 -24.21
C HIS A 797 -9.92 10.38 -25.22
N SER A 798 -10.65 11.49 -25.09
CA SER A 798 -10.51 12.67 -25.95
C SER A 798 -9.12 13.28 -25.83
N TRP A 799 -8.55 13.36 -24.62
CA TRP A 799 -7.18 13.85 -24.44
C TRP A 799 -6.17 12.83 -24.96
N TYR A 800 -6.36 11.53 -24.72
CA TYR A 800 -5.43 10.49 -25.20
C TYR A 800 -5.29 10.51 -26.73
N HIS A 801 -6.38 10.71 -27.47
CA HIS A 801 -6.41 10.72 -28.95
C HIS A 801 -6.60 12.11 -29.57
N GLU A 802 -6.20 13.18 -28.87
CA GLU A 802 -6.47 14.57 -29.26
C GLU A 802 -6.02 14.91 -30.69
N ASP A 803 -4.82 14.47 -31.10
CA ASP A 803 -4.29 14.73 -32.45
C ASP A 803 -5.19 14.14 -33.56
N ILE A 804 -5.78 12.97 -33.34
CA ILE A 804 -6.62 12.27 -34.32
C ILE A 804 -8.03 12.88 -34.38
N LEU A 805 -8.56 13.27 -33.22
CA LEU A 805 -9.90 13.86 -33.11
C LEU A 805 -9.94 15.30 -33.62
N GLN A 806 -8.88 16.09 -33.44
CA GLN A 806 -8.81 17.47 -33.95
C GLN A 806 -8.76 17.56 -35.47
N GLU A 807 -8.11 16.61 -36.14
CA GLU A 807 -8.05 16.55 -37.62
C GLU A 807 -9.39 16.15 -38.26
N SER A 808 -10.28 15.51 -37.48
CA SER A 808 -11.50 14.87 -38.00
C SER A 808 -12.80 15.60 -37.62
N PHE A 809 -12.80 16.51 -36.63
CA PHE A 809 -13.99 17.21 -36.12
C PHE A 809 -13.99 18.72 -36.44
N SER A 810 -15.06 19.21 -37.09
CA SER A 810 -15.38 20.64 -37.25
C SER A 810 -16.55 21.11 -36.37
N THR A 811 -17.09 20.26 -35.48
CA THR A 811 -18.31 20.55 -34.71
C THR A 811 -18.14 20.39 -33.19
N ASN A 812 -18.83 21.29 -32.47
CA ASN A 812 -18.78 21.53 -31.03
C ASN A 812 -18.94 20.26 -30.16
N LEU A 813 -17.84 19.67 -29.72
CA LEU A 813 -17.83 18.76 -28.58
C LEU A 813 -17.93 19.58 -27.28
N THR A 814 -19.00 19.40 -26.50
CA THR A 814 -19.18 19.98 -25.15
C THR A 814 -18.30 19.26 -24.10
N THR A 815 -17.07 18.92 -24.44
CA THR A 815 -16.09 18.29 -23.55
C THR A 815 -15.10 19.33 -23.04
N LEU A 816 -14.53 19.13 -21.85
CA LEU A 816 -13.39 19.91 -21.37
C LEU A 816 -12.22 19.75 -22.37
N ASN A 817 -12.09 20.72 -23.27
CA ASN A 817 -10.97 20.80 -24.18
C ASN A 817 -9.70 20.96 -23.33
N ARG A 818 -8.71 20.09 -23.54
CA ARG A 818 -7.44 20.13 -22.81
C ARG A 818 -6.85 21.53 -22.79
N SER A 819 -6.91 22.26 -23.91
CA SER A 819 -6.42 23.65 -23.98
C SER A 819 -7.09 24.59 -22.97
N THR A 820 -8.42 24.48 -22.80
CA THR A 820 -9.18 25.27 -21.82
C THR A 820 -8.80 24.89 -20.39
N PHE A 821 -8.59 23.60 -20.11
CA PHE A 821 -8.14 23.13 -18.80
C PHE A 821 -6.71 23.62 -18.49
N MET A 822 -5.78 23.48 -19.42
CA MET A 822 -4.41 23.98 -19.28
C MET A 822 -4.38 25.50 -19.10
N THR A 823 -5.31 26.23 -19.74
CA THR A 823 -5.47 27.67 -19.54
C THR A 823 -5.94 28.00 -18.12
N LYS A 824 -6.86 27.21 -17.55
CA LYS A 824 -7.29 27.36 -16.14
C LYS A 824 -6.11 27.12 -15.17
N VAL A 825 -5.35 26.04 -15.38
CA VAL A 825 -4.15 25.73 -14.58
C VAL A 825 -3.13 26.86 -14.68
N ARG A 826 -2.83 27.33 -15.90
CA ARG A 826 -1.91 28.44 -16.16
C ARG A 826 -2.36 29.72 -15.45
N LYS A 827 -3.64 30.10 -15.58
CA LYS A 827 -4.19 31.29 -14.92
C LYS A 827 -4.06 31.21 -13.40
N SER A 828 -4.45 30.07 -12.80
CA SER A 828 -4.37 29.87 -11.34
C SER A 828 -2.92 29.88 -10.84
N SER A 829 -2.02 29.19 -11.54
CA SER A 829 -0.58 29.15 -11.22
C SER A 829 0.07 30.53 -11.33
N SER A 830 -0.26 31.32 -12.35
CA SER A 830 0.25 32.69 -12.51
C SER A 830 -0.28 33.62 -11.42
N SER A 831 -1.56 33.49 -11.02
CA SER A 831 -2.11 34.24 -9.88
C SER A 831 -1.40 33.88 -8.56
N LEU A 832 -1.02 32.62 -8.37
CA LEU A 832 -0.26 32.18 -7.19
C LEU A 832 1.14 32.78 -7.16
N LEU A 833 1.84 32.79 -8.29
CA LEU A 833 3.17 33.42 -8.39
C LEU A 833 3.12 34.94 -8.20
N LEU A 834 1.99 35.59 -8.53
CA LEU A 834 1.81 37.03 -8.36
C LEU A 834 1.54 37.43 -6.88
N ILE A 835 0.88 36.58 -6.09
CA ILE A 835 0.52 36.92 -4.71
C ILE A 835 1.68 36.71 -3.73
N GLN A 836 2.54 35.73 -3.99
CA GLN A 836 3.71 35.43 -3.16
C GLN A 836 4.61 36.64 -2.86
N PRO A 837 5.07 37.45 -3.84
CA PRO A 837 5.92 38.60 -3.56
C PRO A 837 5.19 39.68 -2.75
N LYS A 838 3.87 39.85 -2.95
CA LYS A 838 3.06 40.81 -2.18
C LYS A 838 2.93 40.39 -0.72
N LEU A 839 2.70 39.10 -0.46
CA LEU A 839 2.65 38.58 0.89
C LEU A 839 4.00 38.70 1.59
N THR A 840 5.12 38.45 0.90
CA THR A 840 6.45 38.64 1.48
C THR A 840 6.73 40.10 1.86
N GLU A 841 6.30 41.06 1.03
CA GLU A 841 6.44 42.49 1.32
C GLU A 841 5.61 42.90 2.55
N ALA A 842 4.35 42.48 2.63
CA ALA A 842 3.47 42.75 3.77
C ALA A 842 4.00 42.10 5.08
N ARG A 843 4.58 40.89 5.00
CA ARG A 843 5.20 40.21 6.14
C ARG A 843 6.43 40.95 6.67
N GLU A 844 7.28 41.48 5.79
CA GLU A 844 8.47 42.27 6.22
C GLU A 844 8.06 43.57 6.93
N LEU A 845 6.99 44.23 6.45
CA LEU A 845 6.40 45.39 7.14
C LEU A 845 5.86 45.01 8.53
N GLN A 846 5.10 43.92 8.63
CA GLN A 846 4.56 43.42 9.90
C GLN A 846 5.68 43.04 10.88
N LYS A 847 6.74 42.39 10.41
CA LYS A 847 7.91 42.00 11.21
C LYS A 847 8.66 43.21 11.78
N THR A 848 8.76 44.29 11.00
CA THR A 848 9.32 45.55 11.47
C THR A 848 8.49 46.15 12.62
N LEU A 849 7.15 46.12 12.49
CA LEU A 849 6.24 46.58 13.55
C LEU A 849 6.29 45.68 14.80
N ILE A 850 6.33 44.36 14.63
CA ILE A 850 6.51 43.40 15.74
C ILE A 850 7.78 43.72 16.52
N GLY A 851 8.91 43.95 15.83
CA GLY A 851 10.17 44.34 16.47
C GLY A 851 10.07 45.64 17.27
N ASN A 852 9.33 46.64 16.77
CA ASN A 852 9.07 47.88 17.49
C ASN A 852 8.22 47.68 18.75
N VAL A 853 7.20 46.82 18.68
CA VAL A 853 6.32 46.47 19.81
C VAL A 853 7.09 45.68 20.87
N GLU A 854 7.90 44.70 20.46
CA GLU A 854 8.76 43.91 21.36
C GLU A 854 9.77 44.78 22.12
N GLN A 855 10.42 45.74 21.45
CA GLN A 855 11.35 46.66 22.12
C GLN A 855 10.65 47.48 23.22
N ARG A 856 9.43 47.94 22.95
CA ARG A 856 8.62 48.68 23.92
C ARG A 856 8.16 47.82 25.09
N LEU A 857 7.74 46.59 24.80
CA LEU A 857 7.40 45.61 25.83
C LEU A 857 8.62 45.29 26.70
N LYS A 858 9.82 45.15 26.13
CA LYS A 858 11.07 44.93 26.88
C LYS A 858 11.43 46.11 27.79
N TRP A 859 11.26 47.35 27.31
CA TRP A 859 11.44 48.54 28.15
C TRP A 859 10.42 48.60 29.30
N ALA A 860 9.16 48.31 29.02
CA ALA A 860 8.11 48.31 30.03
C ALA A 860 8.25 47.16 31.04
N ALA A 861 8.68 45.98 30.59
CA ALA A 861 8.94 44.82 31.44
C ALA A 861 10.08 45.09 32.44
N GLY A 862 11.08 45.89 32.06
CA GLY A 862 12.14 46.35 32.97
C GLY A 862 11.64 47.26 34.10
N ALA A 863 10.50 47.94 33.92
CA ALA A 863 9.89 48.82 34.92
C ALA A 863 8.67 48.20 35.64
N ASN A 864 7.96 47.28 34.99
CA ASN A 864 6.77 46.61 35.49
C ASN A 864 6.81 45.09 35.20
N PRO A 865 7.06 44.24 36.21
CA PRO A 865 7.09 42.80 36.05
C PRO A 865 5.81 42.17 35.45
N ALA A 866 4.64 42.79 35.65
CA ALA A 866 3.35 42.27 35.13
C ALA A 866 3.27 42.24 33.60
N VAL A 867 4.11 43.01 32.89
CA VAL A 867 4.17 43.05 31.42
C VAL A 867 4.89 41.82 30.84
N HIS A 868 5.64 41.06 31.65
CA HIS A 868 6.35 39.86 31.18
C HIS A 868 5.41 38.78 30.65
N GLU A 869 4.24 38.60 31.26
CA GLU A 869 3.26 37.60 30.84
C GLU A 869 2.67 37.95 29.47
N VAL A 870 2.29 39.21 29.27
CA VAL A 870 1.80 39.73 27.99
C VAL A 870 2.88 39.65 26.91
N MET A 871 4.13 39.98 27.24
CA MET A 871 5.26 39.87 26.32
C MET A 871 5.50 38.42 25.90
N ALA A 872 5.50 37.47 26.83
CA ALA A 872 5.68 36.05 26.54
C ALA A 872 4.53 35.47 25.69
N ALA A 873 3.29 35.88 25.98
CA ALA A 873 2.12 35.51 25.19
C ALA A 873 2.20 36.06 23.76
N PHE A 874 2.60 37.33 23.61
CA PHE A 874 2.79 37.98 22.31
C PHE A 874 3.90 37.30 21.49
N GLU A 875 5.09 37.08 22.06
CA GLU A 875 6.20 36.40 21.38
C GLU A 875 5.82 34.97 20.94
N THR A 876 5.03 34.26 21.76
CA THR A 876 4.55 32.91 21.42
C THR A 876 3.56 32.94 20.27
N SER A 877 2.63 33.90 20.26
CA SER A 877 1.65 34.08 19.19
C SER A 877 2.33 34.45 17.86
N VAL A 878 3.30 35.38 17.89
CA VAL A 878 4.12 35.76 16.73
C VAL A 878 4.84 34.55 16.15
N LYS A 879 5.52 33.75 16.98
CA LYS A 879 6.23 32.54 16.53
C LYS A 879 5.30 31.52 15.88
N GLN A 880 4.08 31.36 16.40
CA GLN A 880 3.08 30.47 15.82
C GLN A 880 2.55 30.98 14.47
N LEU A 881 2.36 32.30 14.34
CA LEU A 881 1.92 32.94 13.11
C LEU A 881 3.00 32.85 12.01
N ASP A 882 4.26 33.16 12.33
CA ASP A 882 5.37 33.05 11.39
C ASP A 882 5.58 31.62 10.88
N LYS A 883 5.57 30.64 11.78
CA LYS A 883 5.70 29.22 11.42
C LYS A 883 4.62 28.80 10.40
N ARG A 884 3.38 29.24 10.62
CA ARG A 884 2.25 28.91 9.74
C ARG A 884 2.38 29.56 8.37
N LEU A 885 2.71 30.86 8.33
CA LEU A 885 2.91 31.58 7.08
C LEU A 885 4.08 30.99 6.26
N ASP A 886 5.13 30.51 6.94
CA ASP A 886 6.23 29.80 6.29
C ASP A 886 5.79 28.44 5.71
N GLU A 887 5.02 27.65 6.46
CA GLU A 887 4.46 26.38 5.99
C GLU A 887 3.56 26.57 4.75
N ASP A 888 2.70 27.60 4.75
CA ASP A 888 1.82 27.92 3.62
C ASP A 888 2.58 28.46 2.41
N GLN A 889 3.64 29.25 2.63
CA GLN A 889 4.49 29.77 1.57
C GLN A 889 5.28 28.65 0.87
N VAL A 890 5.82 27.70 1.65
CA VAL A 890 6.50 26.52 1.13
C VAL A 890 5.52 25.67 0.31
N LEU A 891 4.32 25.42 0.83
CA LEU A 891 3.28 24.67 0.12
C LEU A 891 2.89 25.35 -1.20
N ALA A 892 2.62 26.66 -1.17
CA ALA A 892 2.28 27.44 -2.36
C ALA A 892 3.38 27.35 -3.44
N THR A 893 4.65 27.42 -3.03
CA THR A 893 5.80 27.30 -3.94
C THR A 893 5.90 25.92 -4.55
N MET A 894 5.71 24.86 -3.75
CA MET A 894 5.70 23.48 -4.24
C MET A 894 4.57 23.22 -5.24
N VAL A 895 3.37 23.73 -4.96
CA VAL A 895 2.20 23.62 -5.85
C VAL A 895 2.44 24.39 -7.15
N ALA A 896 2.97 25.62 -7.09
CA ALA A 896 3.29 26.41 -8.28
C ALA A 896 4.33 25.72 -9.17
N ASN A 897 5.39 25.15 -8.59
CA ASN A 897 6.40 24.40 -9.32
C ASN A 897 5.83 23.14 -9.99
N THR A 898 4.93 22.45 -9.29
CA THR A 898 4.22 21.26 -9.82
C THR A 898 3.33 21.62 -11.01
N CYS A 899 2.56 22.71 -10.90
CA CYS A 899 1.77 23.25 -12.02
C CYS A 899 2.65 23.62 -13.22
N ALA A 900 3.77 24.31 -12.99
CA ALA A 900 4.70 24.72 -14.05
C ALA A 900 5.31 23.52 -14.79
N ALA A 901 5.76 22.50 -14.07
CA ALA A 901 6.31 21.28 -14.65
C ALA A 901 5.28 20.54 -15.53
N ILE A 902 4.03 20.42 -15.06
CA ILE A 902 2.95 19.80 -15.84
C ILE A 902 2.60 20.63 -17.07
N LEU A 903 2.50 21.96 -16.95
CA LEU A 903 2.22 22.84 -18.09
C LEU A 903 3.31 22.75 -19.17
N ARG A 904 4.58 22.68 -18.77
CA ARG A 904 5.71 22.53 -19.70
C ARG A 904 5.70 21.17 -20.40
N HIS A 905 5.39 20.10 -19.67
CA HIS A 905 5.23 18.77 -20.27
C HIS A 905 4.04 18.75 -21.26
N GLU A 906 2.88 19.21 -20.82
CA GLU A 906 1.65 19.25 -21.64
C GLU A 906 1.76 20.17 -22.86
N ALA A 907 2.65 21.17 -22.83
CA ALA A 907 2.93 22.00 -23.99
C ALA A 907 3.54 21.19 -25.15
N LEU A 908 4.28 20.10 -24.89
CA LEU A 908 4.94 19.29 -25.92
C LEU A 908 4.18 17.98 -26.23
N ARG A 909 2.97 17.78 -25.70
CA ARG A 909 2.24 16.51 -25.84
C ARG A 909 1.58 16.33 -27.20
N THR A 910 0.95 17.37 -27.74
CA THR A 910 0.23 17.37 -29.03
C THR A 910 0.84 18.41 -29.97
N ARG A 911 0.29 18.59 -31.18
CA ARG A 911 0.72 19.65 -32.14
C ARG A 911 0.32 21.08 -31.68
N THR A 912 0.74 21.48 -30.48
CA THR A 912 0.61 22.86 -30.01
C THR A 912 1.57 23.79 -30.75
N SER A 913 1.36 25.10 -30.63
CA SER A 913 2.30 26.11 -31.15
C SER A 913 3.72 25.92 -30.59
N GLU A 914 3.83 25.63 -29.30
CA GLU A 914 5.10 25.40 -28.62
C GLU A 914 5.78 24.11 -29.11
N ALA A 915 5.02 23.03 -29.33
CA ALA A 915 5.54 21.78 -29.86
C ALA A 915 6.08 21.96 -31.28
N LEU A 916 5.31 22.62 -32.16
CA LEU A 916 5.73 22.88 -33.53
C LEU A 916 6.97 23.77 -33.61
N SER A 917 7.08 24.77 -32.72
CA SER A 917 8.29 25.59 -32.61
C SER A 917 9.51 24.78 -32.15
N ASN A 918 9.32 23.78 -31.27
CA ASN A 918 10.40 22.89 -30.83
C ASN A 918 10.74 21.84 -31.91
N ASP A 919 9.76 21.38 -32.68
CA ASP A 919 9.96 20.51 -33.85
C ASP A 919 10.83 21.23 -34.90
N ASP A 920 10.54 22.49 -35.21
CA ASP A 920 11.36 23.33 -36.11
C ASP A 920 12.78 23.58 -35.56
N ALA A 921 12.90 23.83 -34.25
CA ALA A 921 14.20 23.98 -33.61
C ALA A 921 15.03 22.69 -33.66
N MET A 922 14.40 21.52 -33.44
CA MET A 922 15.06 20.22 -33.52
C MET A 922 15.50 19.91 -34.96
N GLN A 923 14.64 20.19 -35.94
CA GLN A 923 14.98 20.03 -37.34
C GLN A 923 16.23 20.85 -37.71
N LYS A 924 16.28 22.13 -37.30
CA LYS A 924 17.46 23.00 -37.51
C LYS A 924 18.73 22.46 -36.84
N ILE A 925 18.62 21.89 -35.65
CA ILE A 925 19.77 21.26 -34.98
C ILE A 925 20.30 20.08 -35.79
N ILE A 926 19.42 19.22 -36.32
CA ILE A 926 19.81 18.06 -37.13
C ILE A 926 20.46 18.53 -38.45
N GLU A 927 19.89 19.54 -39.11
CA GLU A 927 20.44 20.14 -40.33
C GLU A 927 21.84 20.75 -40.07
N GLN A 928 22.02 21.49 -38.97
CA GLN A 928 23.33 22.02 -38.57
C GLN A 928 24.36 20.90 -38.29
N CYS A 929 23.95 19.76 -37.72
CA CYS A 929 24.82 18.60 -37.52
C CYS A 929 25.23 17.97 -38.87
N GLU A 930 24.29 17.87 -39.83
CA GLU A 930 24.59 17.37 -41.18
C GLU A 930 25.55 18.31 -41.92
N GLU A 931 25.31 19.62 -41.88
CA GLU A 931 26.17 20.61 -42.53
C GLU A 931 27.59 20.62 -41.95
N THR A 932 27.73 20.60 -40.61
CA THR A 932 29.04 20.61 -39.96
C THR A 932 29.81 19.30 -40.17
N SER A 933 29.13 18.16 -40.19
CA SER A 933 29.75 16.86 -40.48
C SER A 933 30.15 16.74 -41.96
N ALA A 934 29.31 17.20 -42.89
CA ALA A 934 29.64 17.25 -44.32
C ALA A 934 30.81 18.21 -44.59
N TRP A 935 30.86 19.35 -43.90
CA TRP A 935 31.95 20.32 -44.03
C TRP A 935 33.29 19.74 -43.54
N LEU A 936 33.29 19.05 -42.39
CA LEU A 936 34.46 18.34 -41.89
C LEU A 936 34.91 17.20 -42.81
N ALA A 937 33.98 16.41 -43.34
CA ALA A 937 34.29 15.34 -44.28
C ALA A 937 34.84 15.86 -45.62
N GLY A 938 34.49 17.08 -46.01
CA GLY A 938 35.00 17.76 -47.21
C GLY A 938 36.41 18.34 -47.06
N CYS A 939 36.96 18.43 -45.84
CA CYS A 939 38.33 18.88 -45.60
C CYS A 939 39.33 17.72 -45.86
N THR A 940 39.91 17.66 -47.06
CA THR A 940 40.82 16.57 -47.50
C THR A 940 42.31 16.85 -47.30
N GLU A 941 42.69 18.04 -46.82
CA GLU A 941 44.10 18.41 -46.66
C GLU A 941 44.62 18.09 -45.25
N TYR A 942 45.65 17.24 -45.17
CA TYR A 942 46.35 16.94 -43.93
C TYR A 942 47.19 18.16 -43.50
N VAL A 943 46.90 18.69 -42.32
CA VAL A 943 47.64 19.76 -41.64
C VAL A 943 48.25 19.16 -40.38
N SER A 944 49.56 19.35 -40.16
CA SER A 944 50.19 18.85 -38.93
C SER A 944 49.85 19.74 -37.73
N PRO A 945 49.79 19.21 -36.50
CA PRO A 945 49.53 20.01 -35.28
C PRO A 945 50.50 21.20 -35.10
N ALA A 946 51.77 21.02 -35.47
CA ALA A 946 52.80 22.07 -35.41
C ALA A 946 52.53 23.23 -36.40
N GLU A 947 51.91 22.93 -37.55
CA GLU A 947 51.50 23.91 -38.55
C GLU A 947 50.24 24.71 -38.13
N GLU A 948 49.31 24.08 -37.39
CA GLU A 948 48.10 24.71 -36.86
C GLU A 948 48.44 25.73 -35.75
N SER A 949 49.40 25.41 -34.89
CA SER A 949 49.87 26.25 -33.79
C SER A 949 50.74 27.44 -34.24
N LEU A 950 51.52 27.30 -35.34
CA LEU A 950 52.26 28.41 -35.96
C LEU A 950 51.35 29.54 -36.44
N LEU A 951 50.13 29.20 -36.86
CA LEU A 951 49.16 30.14 -37.41
C LEU A 951 48.55 31.07 -36.37
N GLN A 952 48.37 30.60 -35.13
CA GLN A 952 47.88 31.44 -34.02
C GLN A 952 48.87 32.55 -33.62
N LEU A 953 50.16 32.35 -33.93
CA LEU A 953 51.24 33.31 -33.68
C LEU A 953 51.45 34.31 -34.83
N MET A 954 50.84 34.07 -36.01
CA MET A 954 50.90 34.95 -37.16
C MET A 954 49.73 35.94 -37.14
N THR A 955 49.99 37.23 -36.90
CA THR A 955 48.98 38.29 -37.05
C THR A 955 48.76 38.64 -38.54
N PRO A 956 47.58 39.17 -38.95
CA PRO A 956 47.25 39.42 -40.36
C PRO A 956 48.27 40.30 -41.14
N ASP A 957 49.01 41.15 -40.42
CA ASP A 957 50.03 42.05 -40.99
C ASP A 957 51.33 41.33 -41.40
N TYR A 958 51.47 40.04 -41.09
CA TYR A 958 52.64 39.21 -41.46
C TYR A 958 52.80 38.98 -42.97
N SER A 959 51.83 39.35 -43.80
CA SER A 959 51.82 38.98 -45.23
C SER A 959 52.72 39.86 -46.13
N ASN A 960 53.31 40.97 -45.64
CA ASN A 960 54.10 41.92 -46.46
C ASN A 960 55.51 42.35 -45.95
N ASP A 961 56.02 41.87 -44.81
CA ASP A 961 57.30 42.33 -44.22
C ASP A 961 58.55 41.45 -44.59
N PRO A 962 59.67 41.96 -45.13
CA PRO A 962 60.85 41.15 -45.45
C PRO A 962 61.58 40.55 -44.22
N LYS A 963 61.26 40.98 -42.99
CA LYS A 963 61.83 40.44 -41.73
C LYS A 963 60.90 39.49 -40.97
N ARG A 964 59.88 38.91 -41.63
CA ARG A 964 58.86 38.02 -41.02
C ARG A 964 59.45 36.89 -40.19
N LEU A 965 60.39 36.13 -40.76
CA LEU A 965 60.93 34.93 -40.11
C LEU A 965 61.79 35.30 -38.89
N GLN A 966 62.52 36.41 -38.92
CA GLN A 966 63.28 36.94 -37.75
C GLN A 966 62.37 37.43 -36.62
N LYS A 967 61.24 38.08 -36.93
CA LYS A 967 60.26 38.50 -35.91
C LYS A 967 59.51 37.30 -35.34
N LEU A 968 59.22 36.30 -36.17
CA LEU A 968 58.61 35.04 -35.76
C LEU A 968 59.59 34.22 -34.88
N GLU A 969 60.87 34.16 -35.24
CA GLU A 969 61.95 33.55 -34.44
C GLU A 969 62.07 34.22 -33.06
N ALA A 970 62.08 35.56 -33.02
CA ALA A 970 62.12 36.29 -31.76
C ALA A 970 60.88 36.03 -30.90
N LYS A 971 59.68 35.96 -31.49
CA LYS A 971 58.43 35.70 -30.77
C LYS A 971 58.32 34.25 -30.29
N ILE A 972 58.76 33.28 -31.10
CA ILE A 972 58.85 31.87 -30.69
C ILE A 972 59.89 31.72 -29.57
N SER A 973 61.01 32.46 -29.62
CA SER A 973 62.03 32.43 -28.55
C SER A 973 61.51 33.01 -27.22
N GLU A 974 60.81 34.15 -27.26
CA GLU A 974 60.16 34.73 -26.08
C GLU A 974 59.08 33.79 -25.51
N ASN A 975 58.30 33.14 -26.39
CA ASN A 975 57.32 32.13 -25.98
C ASN A 975 57.98 30.90 -25.37
N ILE A 976 59.10 30.42 -25.91
CA ILE A 976 59.87 29.30 -25.33
C ILE A 976 60.36 29.66 -23.93
N GLU A 977 60.85 30.89 -23.68
CA GLU A 977 61.26 31.33 -22.35
C GLU A 977 60.07 31.48 -21.39
N SER A 978 58.94 32.02 -21.86
CA SER A 978 57.70 32.10 -21.09
C SER A 978 57.10 30.73 -20.78
N MET A 979 57.19 29.77 -21.70
CA MET A 979 56.72 28.40 -21.51
C MET A 979 57.62 27.64 -20.53
N LYS A 980 58.94 27.81 -20.61
CA LYS A 980 59.87 27.23 -19.63
C LYS A 980 59.61 27.72 -18.20
N THR A 981 59.36 29.01 -18.02
CA THR A 981 58.99 29.56 -16.70
C THR A 981 57.61 29.07 -16.24
N GLY A 982 56.65 28.95 -17.17
CA GLY A 982 55.33 28.35 -16.91
C GLY A 982 55.38 26.87 -16.51
N ILE A 983 56.19 26.05 -17.20
CA ILE A 983 56.42 24.63 -16.87
C ILE A 983 57.00 24.48 -15.47
N GLN A 984 57.93 25.37 -15.08
CA GLN A 984 58.50 25.37 -13.72
C GLN A 984 57.42 25.62 -12.65
N LEU A 985 56.55 26.62 -12.84
CA LEU A 985 55.45 26.91 -11.91
C LEU A 985 54.38 25.81 -11.89
N LEU A 986 54.07 25.21 -13.06
CA LEU A 986 53.17 24.07 -13.16
C LEU A 986 53.74 22.85 -12.44
N GLY A 987 55.05 22.62 -12.51
CA GLY A 987 55.74 21.57 -11.74
C GLY A 987 55.60 21.75 -10.23
N GLU A 988 55.75 22.98 -9.72
CA GLU A 988 55.51 23.28 -8.30
C GLU A 988 54.03 23.06 -7.91
N SER A 989 53.09 23.47 -8.75
CA SER A 989 51.66 23.23 -8.53
C SER A 989 51.28 21.75 -8.59
N LEU A 990 51.90 20.98 -9.49
CA LEU A 990 51.72 19.53 -9.63
C LEU A 990 52.17 18.82 -8.35
N PHE A 991 53.28 19.25 -7.76
CA PHE A 991 53.78 18.72 -6.50
C PHE A 991 52.79 18.95 -5.34
N VAL A 992 52.16 20.13 -5.26
CA VAL A 992 51.12 20.42 -4.26
C VAL A 992 49.88 19.54 -4.49
N ALA A 993 49.43 19.39 -5.74
CA ALA A 993 48.30 18.53 -6.08
C ALA A 993 48.58 17.05 -5.73
N LYS A 994 49.83 16.60 -5.95
CA LYS A 994 50.31 15.27 -5.55
C LYS A 994 50.16 15.03 -4.05
N GLN A 995 50.71 15.92 -3.23
CA GLN A 995 50.60 15.84 -1.77
C GLN A 995 49.14 15.83 -1.30
N SER A 996 48.29 16.64 -1.93
CA SER A 996 46.88 16.74 -1.57
C SER A 996 46.12 15.42 -1.81
N TYR A 997 46.33 14.75 -2.95
CA TYR A 997 45.70 13.44 -3.18
C TYR A 997 46.29 12.35 -2.27
N GLU A 998 47.60 12.35 -2.01
CA GLU A 998 48.25 11.36 -1.15
C GLU A 998 47.68 11.38 0.28
N VAL A 999 47.38 12.57 0.82
CA VAL A 999 46.72 12.71 2.13
C VAL A 999 45.32 12.09 2.12
N LYS A 1000 44.54 12.29 1.04
CA LYS A 1000 43.20 11.69 0.93
C LYS A 1000 43.26 10.18 0.70
N LEU A 1001 44.22 9.72 -0.10
CA LEU A 1001 44.50 8.30 -0.33
C LEU A 1001 44.91 7.60 0.97
N HIS A 1002 45.73 8.25 1.79
CA HIS A 1002 46.09 7.74 3.11
C HIS A 1002 44.86 7.62 4.02
N LYS A 1003 43.96 8.62 4.03
CA LYS A 1003 42.71 8.54 4.78
C LYS A 1003 41.79 7.40 4.29
N MET A 1004 41.72 7.17 2.98
CA MET A 1004 40.98 6.04 2.41
C MET A 1004 41.57 4.70 2.87
N LYS A 1005 42.90 4.54 2.85
CA LYS A 1005 43.60 3.35 3.36
C LYS A 1005 43.34 3.11 4.85
N GLN A 1006 43.30 4.17 5.66
CA GLN A 1006 42.93 4.07 7.07
C GLN A 1006 41.49 3.56 7.26
N LEU A 1007 40.53 4.10 6.50
CA LEU A 1007 39.13 3.66 6.58
C LEU A 1007 38.92 2.22 6.10
N LEU A 1008 39.67 1.77 5.09
CA LEU A 1008 39.69 0.37 4.65
C LEU A 1008 40.31 -0.55 5.69
N SER A 1009 41.37 -0.12 6.37
CA SER A 1009 41.94 -0.86 7.51
C SER A 1009 40.91 -1.02 8.62
N ASN A 1010 40.11 0.02 8.90
CA ASN A 1010 39.02 -0.07 9.85
C ASN A 1010 37.94 -1.06 9.37
N TYR A 1011 37.57 -1.04 8.09
CA TYR A 1011 36.65 -2.02 7.52
C TYR A 1011 37.16 -3.45 7.67
N HIS A 1012 38.45 -3.70 7.38
CA HIS A 1012 39.05 -5.03 7.59
C HIS A 1012 39.03 -5.45 9.07
N SER A 1013 39.27 -4.52 10.00
CA SER A 1013 39.17 -4.77 11.44
C SER A 1013 37.74 -5.14 11.84
N LEU A 1014 36.74 -4.35 11.43
CA LEU A 1014 35.35 -4.61 11.74
C LEU A 1014 34.87 -5.93 11.09
N MET A 1015 35.36 -6.25 9.89
CA MET A 1015 35.10 -7.53 9.24
C MET A 1015 35.78 -8.70 9.94
N THR A 1016 36.97 -8.54 10.51
CA THR A 1016 37.61 -9.63 11.26
C THR A 1016 36.81 -10.08 12.48
N GLU A 1017 36.06 -9.17 13.11
CA GLU A 1017 35.21 -9.48 14.27
C GLU A 1017 34.04 -10.40 13.91
N VAL A 1018 33.56 -10.35 12.67
CA VAL A 1018 32.40 -11.14 12.23
C VAL A 1018 32.81 -12.29 11.29
N ARG A 1019 33.99 -12.20 10.67
CA ARG A 1019 34.56 -13.21 9.76
C ARG A 1019 34.66 -14.59 10.39
N HIS A 1020 34.98 -14.71 11.68
CA HIS A 1020 35.05 -16.02 12.33
C HIS A 1020 33.66 -16.65 12.48
N LEU A 1021 32.61 -15.84 12.73
CA LEU A 1021 31.22 -16.29 12.79
C LEU A 1021 30.72 -16.71 11.41
N LEU A 1022 30.97 -15.90 10.38
CA LEU A 1022 30.64 -16.24 8.99
C LEU A 1022 31.33 -17.52 8.50
N LYS A 1023 32.62 -17.71 8.82
CA LYS A 1023 33.34 -18.97 8.51
C LYS A 1023 32.79 -20.17 9.29
N SER A 1024 32.32 -19.94 10.51
CA SER A 1024 31.67 -20.98 11.32
C SER A 1024 30.31 -21.35 10.71
N MET A 1025 29.49 -20.36 10.32
CA MET A 1025 28.23 -20.57 9.59
C MET A 1025 28.43 -21.34 8.28
N ALA A 1026 29.44 -20.97 7.48
CA ALA A 1026 29.78 -21.66 6.22
C ALA A 1026 30.18 -23.14 6.40
N LYS A 1027 30.69 -23.54 7.58
CA LYS A 1027 31.03 -24.95 7.87
C LYS A 1027 29.82 -25.81 8.21
N TYR A 1028 28.69 -25.19 8.57
CA TYR A 1028 27.52 -25.90 9.08
C TYR A 1028 26.37 -26.01 8.07
N ASP A 1029 26.29 -25.09 7.10
CA ASP A 1029 25.22 -25.01 6.11
C ASP A 1029 25.70 -25.41 4.70
N GLU A 1030 25.67 -26.72 4.38
CA GLU A 1030 25.89 -27.18 3.00
C GLU A 1030 24.67 -26.94 2.08
N TYR A 1031 23.50 -26.55 2.61
CA TYR A 1031 22.25 -26.46 1.82
C TYR A 1031 21.35 -25.24 2.11
N SER A 1032 21.73 -24.27 2.95
CA SER A 1032 20.78 -23.27 3.52
C SER A 1032 21.11 -21.78 3.40
N CYS A 1033 22.32 -21.36 3.01
CA CYS A 1033 22.63 -19.95 2.71
C CYS A 1033 23.28 -19.86 1.32
N SER A 1034 22.46 -19.82 0.27
CA SER A 1034 22.92 -19.62 -1.10
C SER A 1034 23.50 -18.22 -1.26
N GLY A 1035 24.82 -18.07 -1.07
CA GLY A 1035 25.52 -16.80 -1.30
C GLY A 1035 26.75 -16.56 -0.43
N LEU A 1036 26.94 -17.25 0.70
CA LEU A 1036 28.06 -16.97 1.61
C LEU A 1036 29.47 -17.24 1.02
N PRO A 1037 29.69 -18.33 0.24
CA PRO A 1037 30.95 -18.53 -0.48
C PRO A 1037 31.19 -17.46 -1.56
N GLN A 1038 30.12 -17.09 -2.28
CA GLN A 1038 30.16 -16.02 -3.29
C GLN A 1038 30.45 -14.66 -2.65
N PHE A 1039 29.91 -14.38 -1.46
CA PHE A 1039 30.20 -13.19 -0.67
C PHE A 1039 31.67 -13.13 -0.23
N PHE A 1040 32.25 -14.24 0.26
CA PHE A 1040 33.68 -14.27 0.60
C PHE A 1040 34.57 -14.03 -0.62
N GLU A 1041 34.16 -14.52 -1.79
CA GLU A 1041 34.85 -14.26 -3.05
C GLU A 1041 34.71 -12.79 -3.50
N LYS A 1042 33.50 -12.22 -3.47
CA LYS A 1042 33.22 -10.79 -3.73
C LYS A 1042 34.03 -9.89 -2.79
N TYR A 1043 34.02 -10.17 -1.49
CA TYR A 1043 34.77 -9.44 -0.48
C TYR A 1043 36.28 -9.52 -0.70
N ARG A 1044 36.80 -10.72 -1.01
CA ARG A 1044 38.22 -10.92 -1.30
C ARG A 1044 38.62 -10.14 -2.55
N ASN A 1045 37.87 -10.27 -3.64
CA ASN A 1045 38.13 -9.57 -4.89
C ASN A 1045 38.09 -8.04 -4.66
N PHE A 1046 37.11 -7.53 -3.93
CA PHE A 1046 37.04 -6.13 -3.53
C PHE A 1046 38.26 -5.69 -2.69
N SER A 1047 38.64 -6.48 -1.68
CA SER A 1047 39.80 -6.20 -0.82
C SER A 1047 41.11 -6.19 -1.61
N GLU A 1048 41.26 -7.10 -2.56
CA GLU A 1048 42.43 -7.20 -3.44
C GLU A 1048 42.45 -6.05 -4.45
N GLU A 1049 41.31 -5.72 -5.08
CA GLU A 1049 41.14 -4.56 -5.98
C GLU A 1049 41.49 -3.24 -5.26
N MET A 1050 40.96 -3.02 -4.06
CA MET A 1050 41.26 -1.81 -3.27
C MET A 1050 42.72 -1.77 -2.79
N GLY A 1051 43.29 -2.92 -2.44
CA GLY A 1051 44.68 -3.06 -2.02
C GLY A 1051 45.67 -2.83 -3.18
N SER A 1052 45.37 -3.37 -4.36
CA SER A 1052 46.19 -3.17 -5.57
C SER A 1052 46.10 -1.73 -6.05
N LEU A 1053 44.90 -1.13 -6.09
CA LEU A 1053 44.71 0.28 -6.42
C LEU A 1053 45.46 1.18 -5.43
N GLY A 1054 45.38 0.88 -4.13
CA GLY A 1054 46.12 1.61 -3.12
C GLY A 1054 47.64 1.51 -3.27
N LYS A 1055 48.18 0.40 -3.76
CA LYS A 1055 49.62 0.23 -4.05
C LYS A 1055 50.02 0.92 -5.35
N GLN A 1056 49.23 0.77 -6.41
CA GLN A 1056 49.44 1.43 -7.69
C GLN A 1056 49.47 2.95 -7.51
N LEU A 1057 48.45 3.53 -6.87
CA LEU A 1057 48.37 4.97 -6.58
C LEU A 1057 49.43 5.49 -5.58
N SER A 1058 50.27 4.63 -5.02
CA SER A 1058 51.41 5.03 -4.19
C SER A 1058 52.76 4.62 -4.78
N ALA A 1059 52.76 4.04 -5.98
CA ALA A 1059 53.98 3.74 -6.71
C ALA A 1059 54.62 5.05 -7.20
N GLN A 1060 55.94 5.15 -7.10
CA GLN A 1060 56.69 6.30 -7.61
C GLN A 1060 56.60 6.41 -9.14
N ASP A 1061 56.34 5.29 -9.84
CA ASP A 1061 56.27 5.23 -11.30
C ASP A 1061 54.95 5.78 -11.89
N LEU A 1062 53.95 6.08 -11.04
CA LEU A 1062 52.65 6.60 -11.49
C LEU A 1062 52.76 8.00 -12.13
N GLU A 1063 53.89 8.68 -11.93
CA GLU A 1063 54.19 10.02 -12.43
C GLU A 1063 54.30 10.09 -13.97
N GLN A 1064 54.47 8.96 -14.66
CA GLN A 1064 54.77 8.96 -16.10
C GLN A 1064 53.56 8.60 -16.99
N SER A 1065 52.48 8.01 -16.43
CA SER A 1065 51.39 7.42 -17.22
C SER A 1065 50.00 8.00 -16.86
N THR A 1066 49.47 8.89 -17.71
CA THR A 1066 48.10 9.47 -17.58
C THR A 1066 47.04 8.38 -17.68
N ASN A 1067 47.22 7.43 -18.61
CA ASN A 1067 46.33 6.29 -18.84
C ASN A 1067 46.16 5.40 -17.60
N GLU A 1068 47.18 5.27 -16.74
CA GLU A 1068 47.07 4.48 -15.51
C GLU A 1068 46.29 5.22 -14.42
N ILE A 1069 46.43 6.54 -14.35
CA ILE A 1069 45.66 7.39 -13.43
C ILE A 1069 44.18 7.43 -13.84
N GLU A 1070 43.88 7.54 -15.15
CA GLU A 1070 42.51 7.48 -15.68
C GLU A 1070 41.84 6.13 -15.39
N LYS A 1071 42.56 5.02 -15.60
CA LYS A 1071 42.09 3.68 -15.24
C LYS A 1071 41.80 3.59 -13.74
N ALA A 1072 42.67 4.14 -12.89
CA ALA A 1072 42.45 4.15 -11.45
C ALA A 1072 41.24 5.01 -11.05
N ILE A 1073 41.01 6.15 -11.71
CA ILE A 1073 39.82 7.00 -11.51
C ILE A 1073 38.55 6.26 -11.91
N SER A 1074 38.52 5.62 -13.08
CA SER A 1074 37.38 4.84 -13.57
C SER A 1074 37.02 3.72 -12.60
N LEU A 1075 38.02 2.99 -12.12
CA LEU A 1075 37.83 1.94 -11.11
C LEU A 1075 37.31 2.51 -9.78
N LEU A 1076 37.87 3.62 -9.29
CA LEU A 1076 37.39 4.30 -8.07
C LEU A 1076 35.95 4.82 -8.19
N GLN A 1077 35.50 5.22 -9.38
CA GLN A 1077 34.13 5.71 -9.60
C GLN A 1077 33.08 4.58 -9.60
N GLY A 1078 33.45 3.36 -9.96
CA GLY A 1078 32.55 2.19 -9.92
C GLY A 1078 32.49 1.47 -8.57
N LEU A 1079 33.35 1.84 -7.62
CA LEU A 1079 33.44 1.19 -6.31
C LEU A 1079 32.31 1.52 -5.31
N PRO A 1080 31.68 2.71 -5.30
CA PRO A 1080 30.61 3.02 -4.35
C PRO A 1080 29.42 2.06 -4.42
N GLU A 1081 28.99 1.67 -5.62
CA GLU A 1081 27.89 0.72 -5.81
C GLU A 1081 28.25 -0.67 -5.28
N LYS A 1082 29.46 -1.17 -5.58
CA LYS A 1082 29.99 -2.43 -5.04
C LYS A 1082 30.12 -2.39 -3.51
N ILE A 1083 30.49 -1.25 -2.93
CA ILE A 1083 30.61 -1.07 -1.47
C ILE A 1083 29.23 -1.16 -0.82
N VAL A 1084 28.21 -0.52 -1.39
CA VAL A 1084 26.84 -0.60 -0.87
C VAL A 1084 26.35 -2.06 -0.94
N GLU A 1085 26.54 -2.74 -2.08
CA GLU A 1085 26.16 -4.15 -2.25
C GLU A 1085 26.84 -5.06 -1.21
N ILE A 1086 28.15 -4.94 -0.98
CA ILE A 1086 28.88 -5.78 -0.01
C ILE A 1086 28.41 -5.53 1.43
N TYR A 1087 28.17 -4.27 1.82
CA TYR A 1087 27.69 -3.96 3.18
C TYR A 1087 26.23 -4.38 3.37
N ASP A 1088 25.39 -4.21 2.34
CA ASP A 1088 23.97 -4.56 2.39
C ASP A 1088 23.78 -6.09 2.34
N GLU A 1089 24.60 -6.83 1.59
CA GLU A 1089 24.65 -8.31 1.62
C GLU A 1089 25.06 -8.83 3.01
N LEU A 1090 26.09 -8.22 3.64
CA LEU A 1090 26.53 -8.58 4.99
C LEU A 1090 25.42 -8.38 6.03
N ILE A 1091 24.69 -7.27 5.93
CA ILE A 1091 23.53 -6.94 6.78
C ILE A 1091 22.34 -7.85 6.42
N GLY A 1092 22.18 -8.21 5.15
CA GLY A 1092 21.14 -9.10 4.63
C GLY A 1092 21.20 -10.50 5.25
N PHE A 1093 22.41 -11.05 5.44
CA PHE A 1093 22.60 -12.32 6.15
C PHE A 1093 22.07 -12.29 7.60
N ALA A 1094 21.95 -11.12 8.23
CA ALA A 1094 21.38 -10.96 9.57
C ALA A 1094 19.86 -10.75 9.56
N HIS A 1095 19.29 -10.27 8.44
CA HIS A 1095 17.86 -10.01 8.28
C HIS A 1095 17.08 -11.20 7.69
N GLU A 1096 17.72 -12.35 7.44
CA GLU A 1096 17.05 -13.63 7.13
C GLU A 1096 16.26 -14.18 8.35
N LYS A 1097 15.13 -13.53 8.65
CA LYS A 1097 13.98 -14.14 9.31
C LYS A 1097 12.82 -14.16 8.30
N SER A 1098 12.84 -15.12 7.37
CA SER A 1098 11.62 -15.75 6.81
C SER A 1098 11.87 -16.73 5.65
N PHE A 1099 12.98 -17.47 5.61
CA PHE A 1099 13.00 -18.72 4.83
C PHE A 1099 12.50 -19.86 5.68
N LYS A 1100 11.18 -20.14 5.54
CA LYS A 1100 10.58 -21.41 5.93
C LYS A 1100 11.26 -22.53 5.15
N GLU A 1101 11.66 -23.54 5.88
CA GLU A 1101 12.05 -24.86 5.38
C GLU A 1101 11.12 -25.30 4.24
N SER A 1102 11.70 -25.52 3.06
CA SER A 1102 11.05 -26.26 1.98
C SER A 1102 12.01 -27.32 1.48
N GLY A 1103 11.57 -28.58 1.61
CA GLY A 1103 12.19 -29.77 1.05
C GLY A 1103 12.43 -30.82 2.14
N GLY A 1104 11.66 -31.88 2.29
CA GLY A 1104 10.55 -32.41 1.51
C GLY A 1104 10.29 -33.86 1.95
N GLY A 1105 9.15 -34.41 1.56
CA GLY A 1105 9.00 -35.86 1.42
C GLY A 1105 8.15 -36.59 2.47
N ASN A 1106 6.91 -36.83 2.07
CA ASN A 1106 6.05 -37.99 2.40
C ASN A 1106 5.61 -38.21 3.85
N GLY A 1107 4.36 -37.80 4.11
CA GLY A 1107 3.55 -38.30 5.21
C GLY A 1107 2.06 -38.09 4.93
N ASN A 1108 1.42 -39.16 4.47
CA ASN A 1108 -0.02 -39.27 4.21
C ASN A 1108 -0.94 -38.60 5.24
N LYS A 1109 -1.95 -37.91 4.71
CA LYS A 1109 -3.37 -37.99 5.12
C LYS A 1109 -3.66 -37.98 6.63
N ARG A 1110 -4.20 -36.87 7.13
CA ARG A 1110 -5.66 -36.70 7.29
C ARG A 1110 -5.99 -35.39 7.98
N GLN A 1111 -6.84 -34.61 7.33
CA GLN A 1111 -7.79 -33.74 8.00
C GLN A 1111 -8.43 -34.49 9.16
N SER A 1112 -8.40 -33.81 10.30
CA SER A 1112 -9.47 -33.70 11.28
C SER A 1112 -10.77 -34.42 10.89
N ASN A 1113 -11.10 -35.42 11.70
CA ASN A 1113 -12.50 -35.66 12.02
C ASN A 1113 -12.68 -35.40 13.52
N LEU A 1114 -13.76 -34.67 13.80
CA LEU A 1114 -14.56 -34.70 15.03
C LEU A 1114 -14.05 -33.85 16.20
N GLY A 1115 -14.73 -32.72 16.38
CA GLY A 1115 -15.42 -32.52 17.64
C GLY A 1115 -16.62 -33.47 17.71
N GLN A 1116 -16.55 -34.45 18.60
CA GLN A 1116 -17.68 -35.04 19.30
C GLN A 1116 -17.20 -35.39 20.70
N GLU A 1117 -17.89 -34.85 21.69
CA GLU A 1117 -17.73 -35.20 23.10
C GLU A 1117 -17.88 -36.71 23.30
N ALA A 1118 -16.97 -37.28 24.09
CA ALA A 1118 -17.21 -38.51 24.83
C ALA A 1118 -16.66 -38.33 26.26
N LEU A 1119 -17.56 -38.57 27.21
CA LEU A 1119 -17.31 -38.70 28.65
C LEU A 1119 -16.11 -39.62 28.99
N PRO A 1120 -15.50 -39.44 30.18
CA PRO A 1120 -14.15 -39.91 30.49
C PRO A 1120 -14.10 -41.44 30.66
N LYS A 1121 -13.18 -42.08 29.93
CA LYS A 1121 -12.87 -43.51 30.14
C LYS A 1121 -11.64 -43.66 31.04
N GLY A 1122 -11.91 -44.08 32.28
CA GLY A 1122 -11.11 -45.05 33.04
C GLY A 1122 -9.85 -44.54 33.73
N THR A 1123 -9.98 -44.17 35.01
CA THR A 1123 -8.85 -44.19 35.95
C THR A 1123 -8.40 -45.65 36.16
N ASN A 1124 -7.14 -45.96 35.89
CA ASN A 1124 -6.56 -47.25 36.29
C ASN A 1124 -6.60 -47.37 37.82
N ARG A 1125 -7.36 -48.35 38.32
CA ARG A 1125 -7.48 -48.67 39.75
C ARG A 1125 -6.73 -49.97 40.04
N ASP A 1126 -6.07 -50.01 41.20
CA ASP A 1126 -5.38 -51.21 41.68
C ASP A 1126 -6.40 -52.36 41.88
N PRO A 1127 -6.21 -53.54 41.26
CA PRO A 1127 -7.18 -54.63 41.27
C PRO A 1127 -7.36 -55.31 42.64
N ARG A 1128 -6.58 -54.95 43.67
CA ARG A 1128 -6.73 -55.53 45.02
C ARG A 1128 -7.34 -54.59 46.07
N THR A 1129 -7.34 -53.27 45.85
CA THR A 1129 -7.83 -52.30 46.84
C THR A 1129 -8.79 -51.23 46.30
N GLY A 1130 -8.96 -51.12 44.98
CA GLY A 1130 -9.99 -50.26 44.37
C GLY A 1130 -9.81 -48.74 44.54
N LYS A 1131 -8.73 -48.27 45.18
CA LYS A 1131 -8.38 -46.84 45.22
C LYS A 1131 -7.67 -46.41 43.92
N ALA A 1132 -7.92 -45.18 43.48
CA ALA A 1132 -7.25 -44.60 42.31
C ALA A 1132 -5.74 -44.48 42.59
N VAL A 1133 -4.90 -44.99 41.69
CA VAL A 1133 -3.45 -44.81 41.80
C VAL A 1133 -3.13 -43.36 41.47
N GLN A 1134 -2.65 -42.61 42.45
CA GLN A 1134 -2.25 -41.22 42.28
C GLN A 1134 -0.87 -41.23 41.60
N GLU A 1135 -0.85 -41.13 40.26
CA GLU A 1135 0.41 -41.09 39.50
C GLU A 1135 1.21 -39.83 39.85
N ARG A 1136 2.50 -40.03 40.14
CA ARG A 1136 3.42 -38.98 40.56
C ARG A 1136 3.66 -38.02 39.40
N ASN A 1137 3.42 -36.72 39.60
CA ASN A 1137 3.87 -35.73 38.64
C ASN A 1137 5.41 -35.71 38.61
N ALA A 1138 5.99 -36.17 37.50
CA ALA A 1138 7.44 -36.32 37.36
C ALA A 1138 8.19 -34.98 37.46
N TYR A 1139 7.56 -33.89 37.02
CA TYR A 1139 8.13 -32.54 37.13
C TYR A 1139 8.19 -32.09 38.59
N ALA A 1140 7.08 -32.24 39.34
CA ALA A 1140 7.02 -31.93 40.77
C ALA A 1140 8.06 -32.72 41.59
N MET A 1141 8.21 -34.02 41.28
CA MET A 1141 9.23 -34.87 41.90
C MET A 1141 10.67 -34.41 41.58
N ASN A 1142 10.92 -33.92 40.37
CA ASN A 1142 12.23 -33.39 39.98
C ASN A 1142 12.53 -32.07 40.72
N VAL A 1143 11.55 -31.19 40.88
CA VAL A 1143 11.68 -29.96 41.68
C VAL A 1143 12.02 -30.30 43.14
N TRP A 1144 11.30 -31.25 43.74
CA TRP A 1144 11.56 -31.71 45.10
C TRP A 1144 12.99 -32.26 45.27
N ARG A 1145 13.44 -33.12 44.35
CA ARG A 1145 14.82 -33.64 44.35
C ARG A 1145 15.86 -32.53 44.22
N ARG A 1146 15.62 -31.53 43.37
CA ARG A 1146 16.56 -30.41 43.20
C ARG A 1146 16.67 -29.57 44.47
N ILE A 1147 15.55 -29.32 45.17
CA ILE A 1147 15.55 -28.65 46.47
C ILE A 1147 16.32 -29.48 47.51
N GLN A 1148 16.11 -30.80 47.55
CA GLN A 1148 16.87 -31.70 48.42
C GLN A 1148 18.38 -31.59 48.16
N MET A 1149 18.82 -31.64 46.91
CA MET A 1149 20.25 -31.53 46.56
C MET A 1149 20.86 -30.19 47.01
N LYS A 1150 20.13 -29.07 46.86
CA LYS A 1150 20.55 -27.75 47.37
C LYS A 1150 20.73 -27.74 48.88
N LEU A 1151 19.76 -28.28 49.63
CA LEU A 1151 19.79 -28.35 51.09
C LEU A 1151 20.86 -29.33 51.60
N GLU A 1152 21.13 -30.41 50.87
CA GLU A 1152 22.20 -31.32 51.24
C GLU A 1152 23.59 -30.75 50.98
N GLY A 1153 23.72 -29.78 50.09
CA GLY A 1153 25.00 -29.21 49.69
C GLY A 1153 25.56 -29.76 48.39
N ARG A 1154 24.77 -30.49 47.60
CA ARG A 1154 25.19 -31.23 46.40
C ARG A 1154 24.72 -30.56 45.09
N ASP A 1155 24.55 -29.25 45.12
CA ASP A 1155 24.26 -28.39 43.97
C ASP A 1155 25.32 -27.26 44.03
N PRO A 1156 26.14 -27.06 42.97
CA PRO A 1156 25.98 -27.54 41.58
C PRO A 1156 26.46 -28.96 41.27
N ASP A 1157 27.31 -29.57 42.11
CA ASP A 1157 27.89 -30.89 41.83
C ASP A 1157 27.23 -31.98 42.70
N PRO A 1158 26.47 -32.94 42.11
CA PRO A 1158 25.84 -34.03 42.84
C PRO A 1158 26.82 -34.95 43.60
N GLY A 1159 28.05 -35.07 43.09
CA GLY A 1159 29.08 -35.95 43.62
C GLY A 1159 29.81 -35.39 44.84
N ARG A 1160 29.75 -34.06 45.07
CA ARG A 1160 30.50 -33.38 46.13
C ARG A 1160 29.57 -32.58 47.03
N ARG A 1161 29.71 -32.79 48.35
CA ARG A 1161 28.97 -32.00 49.36
C ARG A 1161 29.74 -30.72 49.69
N CYS A 1162 29.27 -29.59 49.16
CA CYS A 1162 29.81 -28.26 49.44
C CYS A 1162 29.45 -27.78 50.86
N THR A 1163 30.38 -27.07 51.47
CA THR A 1163 30.14 -26.36 52.73
C THR A 1163 29.20 -25.18 52.51
N VAL A 1164 28.59 -24.66 53.59
CA VAL A 1164 27.70 -23.50 53.50
C VAL A 1164 28.43 -22.28 52.93
N HIS A 1165 29.69 -22.08 53.32
CA HIS A 1165 30.51 -20.98 52.81
C HIS A 1165 30.76 -21.09 51.31
N GLU A 1166 31.13 -22.28 50.81
CA GLU A 1166 31.36 -22.53 49.39
C GLU A 1166 30.09 -22.35 48.55
N GLN A 1167 28.93 -22.79 49.05
CA GLN A 1167 27.67 -22.60 48.33
C GLN A 1167 27.26 -21.13 48.25
N VAL A 1168 27.39 -20.37 49.34
CA VAL A 1168 27.06 -18.95 49.32
C VAL A 1168 28.01 -18.18 48.40
N ASP A 1169 29.30 -18.51 48.42
CA ASP A 1169 30.27 -17.90 47.50
C ASP A 1169 29.95 -18.20 46.04
N TYR A 1170 29.61 -19.46 45.74
CA TYR A 1170 29.21 -19.87 44.40
C TYR A 1170 27.96 -19.13 43.92
N ILE A 1171 26.92 -19.06 44.75
CA ILE A 1171 25.66 -18.37 44.40
C ILE A 1171 25.89 -16.87 44.17
N ILE A 1172 26.65 -16.20 45.03
CA ILE A 1172 26.95 -14.77 44.86
C ILE A 1172 27.74 -14.56 43.56
N ARG A 1173 28.71 -15.43 43.27
CA ARG A 1173 29.53 -15.32 42.06
C ARG A 1173 28.70 -15.47 40.80
N GLU A 1174 27.82 -16.48 40.73
CA GLU A 1174 26.95 -16.70 39.58
C GLU A 1174 25.92 -15.58 39.41
N ALA A 1175 25.35 -15.08 40.52
CA ALA A 1175 24.34 -14.01 40.50
C ALA A 1175 24.93 -12.63 40.18
N THR A 1176 26.22 -12.43 40.39
CA THR A 1176 26.93 -11.18 40.05
C THR A 1176 27.76 -11.29 38.78
N ASN A 1177 27.69 -12.43 38.09
CA ASN A 1177 28.39 -12.62 36.83
C ASN A 1177 27.69 -11.80 35.74
N ILE A 1178 28.44 -10.85 35.15
CA ILE A 1178 27.96 -9.98 34.08
C ILE A 1178 27.51 -10.81 32.87
N ASP A 1179 28.21 -11.91 32.58
CA ASP A 1179 27.87 -12.79 31.46
C ASP A 1179 26.50 -13.47 31.67
N ASN A 1180 26.16 -13.82 32.91
CA ASN A 1180 24.85 -14.38 33.24
C ASN A 1180 23.76 -13.30 33.22
N LEU A 1181 24.07 -12.11 33.77
CA LEU A 1181 23.13 -10.99 33.86
C LEU A 1181 22.78 -10.42 32.48
N ALA A 1182 23.74 -10.37 31.56
CA ALA A 1182 23.53 -9.88 30.20
C ALA A 1182 22.60 -10.77 29.35
N LEU A 1183 22.47 -12.05 29.71
CA LEU A 1183 21.59 -13.01 29.03
C LEU A 1183 20.14 -13.00 29.55
N LEU A 1184 19.85 -12.23 30.60
CA LEU A 1184 18.50 -12.13 31.13
C LEU A 1184 17.59 -11.34 30.18
N TYR A 1185 16.30 -11.68 30.18
CA TYR A 1185 15.28 -10.98 29.42
C TYR A 1185 15.28 -9.48 29.75
N GLU A 1186 15.13 -8.61 28.74
CA GLU A 1186 15.25 -7.16 28.86
C GLU A 1186 14.36 -6.57 29.97
N GLY A 1187 13.14 -7.09 30.15
CA GLY A 1187 12.21 -6.64 31.19
C GLY A 1187 12.65 -6.91 32.63
N TRP A 1188 13.70 -7.71 32.85
CA TRP A 1188 14.36 -7.89 34.16
C TRP A 1188 15.30 -6.72 34.51
N THR A 1189 15.62 -5.86 33.54
CA THR A 1189 16.46 -4.66 33.67
C THR A 1189 17.76 -4.88 34.47
N PRO A 1190 18.60 -5.88 34.13
CA PRO A 1190 19.78 -6.27 34.92
C PRO A 1190 20.90 -5.21 34.97
N TRP A 1191 20.83 -4.16 34.14
CA TRP A 1191 21.81 -3.08 34.06
C TRP A 1191 21.45 -1.84 34.91
N VAL A 1192 20.28 -1.82 35.53
CA VAL A 1192 19.79 -0.75 36.44
C VAL A 1192 20.08 -1.16 37.87
#